data_AF-U4UQW6-F1
#
_entry.id   AF-U4UQW6-F1
#
_cell.length_a   1.000
_cell.length_b   1.000
_cell.length_c   1.000
_cell.angle_alpha   90.00
_cell.angle_beta   90.00
_cell.angle_gamma   90.00
#
_symmetry.space_group_name_H-M   'P 1'
#
loop_
_entity.id
_entity.type
_entity.pdbx_description
1 polymer ?
#
loop_
_entity_poly.entity_id
_entity_poly.type
_entity_poly.pdbx_seq_one_letter_code
_entity_poly.pdbx_strand_id
1 'polypeptide(L)'
;MLSKPIYDQVFLEGFKDDSNDDIVRACRQELQKHQIKCEDTDLQEEVDFQVPPLKGKNIEEHFLNIGNEHVQPYKALLDQLLSGIPKQPGTWLMQEGWTRYAIGQEPEKVAFPWEDALVFDVEVCMKVGKAPTLATAVSDKAWYGWVSPTLVNGAYAPNTGYQYQLHSLIPLESTEVQTEADLSENQLRPKVIVGHNVSYDRARIKEQYWLKRTGTRFLDTMSMHVCVSGLTSYQRAVTKSANFTEDDDSWKNNCSLNNLADVHNLYCGTKLNKEIRNLFVDGNLIEIQESFQTVMKYCAGDINATYDVLKALYPMFLKRFPHPVTLAGMLELGSAYLPINQHWNRYITDAEYAFEDLEKESKILLARRSDQACQLMHDSKYQKDLWLWDEDWDSKEIKIKIAPKGKSQKETITTEPQNKDENDEVDELAEKFKNLWKTAELLPKVRPLLPGYPNWYRKLCTKPDSSPNWVPGPHLLSTSMKITPKLLSLTWEGYPLHYLRDKGWGFLVPFSDDVDLERQLPLKELLAKCPLLTDKARIGDSSQAMSDLTKNVDDYLMKKEFYSRVKKDQTGGLYKEIEECCWFFKLPHKDGAAYNVGNPLAKDFLNKFSENVLASDSAHAEEVLTIARKLSYWRNNRNRILEQMIGWLPEEHLPKELRNA
;
A
#
# COMPACT_ATOMS: atom_id res chain seq x y z
N MET A 1 20.13 28.29 -26.16
CA MET A 1 19.48 29.54 -26.61
C MET A 1 18.41 29.17 -27.62
N LEU A 2 17.32 29.94 -27.71
CA LEU A 2 16.38 29.81 -28.82
C LEU A 2 17.05 30.31 -30.10
N SER A 3 16.82 29.65 -31.22
CA SER A 3 17.25 30.17 -32.52
C SER A 3 16.53 31.49 -32.82
N LYS A 4 17.17 32.37 -33.58
CA LYS A 4 16.58 33.66 -33.93
C LYS A 4 15.20 33.54 -34.61
N PRO A 5 14.96 32.60 -35.54
CA PRO A 5 13.64 32.41 -36.13
C PRO A 5 12.55 32.05 -35.11
N ILE A 6 12.86 31.23 -34.10
CA ILE A 6 11.91 30.87 -33.04
C ILE A 6 11.74 32.04 -32.06
N TYR A 7 12.83 32.75 -31.75
CA TYR A 7 12.81 33.92 -30.88
C TYR A 7 11.85 34.99 -31.41
N ASP A 8 11.95 35.33 -32.69
CA ASP A 8 11.10 36.35 -33.32
C ASP A 8 9.61 35.94 -33.35
N GLN A 9 9.32 34.62 -33.37
CA GLN A 9 7.95 34.09 -33.30
C GLN A 9 7.36 34.10 -31.89
N VAL A 10 8.19 33.94 -30.86
CA VAL A 10 7.76 33.83 -29.45
C VAL A 10 7.79 35.18 -28.72
N PHE A 11 8.81 36.01 -28.99
CA PHE A 11 9.03 37.31 -28.39
C PHE A 11 8.71 38.43 -29.38
N LEU A 12 7.41 38.63 -29.61
CA LEU A 12 6.88 39.62 -30.56
C LEU A 12 7.32 41.06 -30.26
N GLU A 13 7.72 41.36 -29.02
CA GLU A 13 8.22 42.67 -28.59
C GLU A 13 9.68 42.94 -29.01
N GLY A 14 10.37 41.94 -29.58
CA GLY A 14 11.76 42.02 -30.02
C GLY A 14 12.79 41.86 -28.90
N PHE A 15 14.05 41.67 -29.30
CA PHE A 15 15.16 41.51 -28.38
C PHE A 15 15.54 42.83 -27.71
N LYS A 16 15.57 42.84 -26.37
CA LYS A 16 16.11 43.94 -25.56
C LYS A 16 17.36 43.42 -24.84
N ASP A 17 18.51 43.99 -25.18
CA ASP A 17 19.76 43.67 -24.51
C ASP A 17 19.88 44.48 -23.22
N ASP A 18 19.40 43.89 -22.12
CA ASP A 18 19.51 44.47 -20.78
C ASP A 18 20.73 43.89 -20.02
N SER A 19 21.72 43.33 -20.72
CA SER A 19 22.86 42.67 -20.08
C SER A 19 23.80 43.67 -19.41
N ASN A 20 24.19 43.35 -18.17
CA ASN A 20 25.16 44.14 -17.40
C ASN A 20 26.52 43.43 -17.41
N ASP A 21 27.52 44.08 -17.98
CA ASP A 21 28.89 43.56 -18.13
C ASP A 21 29.55 43.17 -16.79
N ASP A 22 29.19 43.83 -15.69
CA ASP A 22 29.71 43.50 -14.36
C ASP A 22 29.19 42.14 -13.87
N ILE A 23 27.90 41.88 -14.11
CA ILE A 23 27.24 40.61 -13.73
C ILE A 23 27.79 39.48 -14.61
N VAL A 24 27.93 39.69 -15.91
CA VAL A 24 28.49 38.70 -16.84
C VAL A 24 29.92 38.33 -16.42
N ARG A 25 30.75 39.30 -16.04
CA ARG A 25 32.10 39.07 -15.52
C ARG A 25 32.09 38.27 -14.22
N ALA A 26 31.22 38.60 -13.27
CA ALA A 26 31.08 37.85 -12.02
C ALA A 26 30.66 36.40 -12.27
N CYS A 27 29.69 36.16 -13.16
CA CYS A 27 29.27 34.81 -13.55
C CYS A 27 30.42 34.01 -14.19
N ARG A 28 31.20 34.62 -15.10
CA ARG A 28 32.37 33.96 -15.71
C ARG A 28 33.43 33.58 -14.67
N GLN A 29 33.70 34.45 -13.70
CA GLN A 29 34.62 34.15 -12.61
C GLN A 29 34.13 32.99 -11.74
N GLU A 30 32.83 32.93 -11.44
CA GLU A 30 32.25 31.83 -10.66
C GLU A 30 32.32 30.50 -11.43
N LEU A 31 32.00 30.50 -12.73
CA LEU A 31 32.13 29.33 -13.59
C LEU A 31 33.59 28.82 -13.64
N GLN A 32 34.57 29.73 -13.69
CA GLN A 32 36.00 29.38 -13.64
C GLN A 32 36.40 28.73 -12.31
N LYS A 33 35.84 29.16 -11.17
CA LYS A 33 36.08 28.50 -9.87
C LYS A 33 35.59 27.05 -9.88
N HIS A 34 34.47 26.77 -10.54
CA HIS A 34 33.91 25.43 -10.72
C HIS A 34 34.54 24.65 -11.88
N GLN A 35 35.65 25.15 -12.46
CA GLN A 35 36.38 24.54 -13.57
C GLN A 35 35.55 24.35 -14.86
N ILE A 36 34.47 25.11 -15.02
CA ILE A 36 33.65 25.12 -16.22
C ILE A 36 34.28 26.10 -17.21
N LYS A 37 34.86 25.57 -18.29
CA LYS A 37 35.47 26.39 -19.36
C LYS A 37 34.39 27.12 -20.15
N CYS A 38 34.54 28.43 -20.34
CA CYS A 38 33.61 29.26 -21.12
C CYS A 38 34.00 29.38 -22.60
N GLU A 39 35.13 28.78 -23.02
CA GLU A 39 35.75 28.99 -24.34
C GLU A 39 35.48 27.82 -25.30
N ASP A 40 35.22 26.62 -24.78
CA ASP A 40 34.91 25.41 -25.56
C ASP A 40 33.38 25.22 -25.60
N THR A 41 32.69 25.84 -26.55
CA THR A 41 31.28 25.56 -26.81
C THR A 41 31.09 24.96 -28.19
N ASP A 42 30.79 23.66 -28.23
CA ASP A 42 30.19 23.00 -29.39
C ASP A 42 28.78 23.55 -29.59
N LEU A 43 28.66 24.58 -30.43
CA LEU A 43 27.36 25.16 -30.80
C LEU A 43 26.62 24.19 -31.72
N GLN A 44 25.45 23.74 -31.27
CA GLN A 44 24.53 22.96 -32.11
C GLN A 44 23.94 23.84 -33.21
N GLU A 45 23.54 23.21 -34.32
CA GLU A 45 22.93 23.90 -35.46
C GLU A 45 21.62 24.63 -35.07
N GLU A 46 21.33 25.73 -35.76
CA GLU A 46 20.10 26.48 -35.53
C GLU A 46 18.87 25.68 -35.96
N VAL A 47 17.88 25.61 -35.06
CA VAL A 47 16.61 24.94 -35.33
C VAL A 47 15.62 25.95 -35.91
N ASP A 48 15.04 25.67 -37.08
CA ASP A 48 14.03 26.52 -37.71
C ASP A 48 12.73 25.72 -37.93
N PHE A 49 11.69 26.01 -37.13
CA PHE A 49 10.34 25.52 -37.37
C PHE A 49 9.31 26.60 -37.04
N GLN A 50 8.15 26.52 -37.69
CA GLN A 50 7.06 27.45 -37.45
C GLN A 50 6.25 27.05 -36.21
N VAL A 51 6.20 27.96 -35.24
CA VAL A 51 5.41 27.84 -34.01
C VAL A 51 3.99 28.36 -34.28
N PRO A 52 2.93 27.73 -33.72
CA PRO A 52 1.58 28.27 -33.79
C PRO A 52 1.51 29.72 -33.28
N PRO A 53 0.63 30.56 -33.85
CA PRO A 53 0.55 31.97 -33.47
C PRO A 53 0.13 32.13 -32.02
N LEU A 54 0.81 33.04 -31.30
CA LEU A 54 0.46 33.37 -29.93
C LEU A 54 -0.88 34.14 -29.89
N LYS A 55 -1.74 33.72 -28.96
CA LYS A 55 -2.96 34.44 -28.56
C LYS A 55 -2.64 35.53 -27.53
N GLY A 56 -1.96 36.61 -27.93
CA GLY A 56 -1.57 37.71 -27.04
C GLY A 56 -0.29 38.38 -27.50
N LYS A 57 0.25 39.32 -26.70
CA LYS A 57 1.51 40.03 -27.01
C LYS A 57 2.76 39.26 -26.59
N ASN A 58 2.65 38.46 -25.55
CA ASN A 58 3.75 37.69 -24.99
C ASN A 58 3.24 36.32 -24.48
N ILE A 59 4.18 35.49 -24.01
CA ILE A 59 3.88 34.14 -23.51
C ILE A 59 2.91 34.18 -22.32
N GLU A 60 3.05 35.15 -21.41
CA GLU A 60 2.19 35.27 -20.23
C GLU A 60 0.73 35.57 -20.63
N GLU A 61 0.52 36.58 -21.48
CA GLU A 61 -0.81 36.89 -22.03
C GLU A 61 -1.38 35.71 -22.82
N HIS A 62 -0.53 34.98 -23.55
CA HIS A 62 -0.95 33.77 -24.25
C HIS A 62 -1.54 32.72 -23.30
N PHE A 63 -0.84 32.37 -22.22
CA PHE A 63 -1.33 31.42 -21.23
C PHE A 63 -2.57 31.92 -20.48
N LEU A 64 -2.65 33.22 -20.21
CA LEU A 64 -3.82 33.84 -19.59
C LEU A 64 -5.05 33.72 -20.49
N ASN A 65 -4.90 34.02 -21.78
CA ASN A 65 -6.00 34.00 -22.75
C ASN A 65 -6.50 32.59 -23.03
N ILE A 66 -5.61 31.62 -23.29
CA ILE A 66 -6.02 30.23 -23.51
C ILE A 66 -6.62 29.61 -22.25
N GLY A 67 -6.07 29.94 -21.08
CA GLY A 67 -6.59 29.46 -19.80
C GLY A 67 -8.00 29.98 -19.54
N ASN A 68 -8.24 31.27 -19.79
CA ASN A 68 -9.56 31.87 -19.66
C ASN A 68 -10.56 31.27 -20.66
N GLU A 69 -10.19 31.15 -21.94
CA GLU A 69 -11.04 30.56 -22.98
C GLU A 69 -11.47 29.13 -22.62
N HIS A 70 -10.55 28.33 -22.10
CA HIS A 70 -10.83 26.94 -21.71
C HIS A 70 -11.73 26.83 -20.47
N VAL A 71 -11.54 27.71 -19.48
CA VAL A 71 -12.19 27.60 -18.15
C VAL A 71 -13.51 28.35 -18.07
N GLN A 72 -13.69 29.42 -18.87
CA GLN A 72 -14.87 30.27 -18.83
C GLN A 72 -16.21 29.51 -18.86
N PRO A 73 -16.45 28.50 -19.74
CA PRO A 73 -17.73 27.80 -19.76
C PRO A 73 -18.00 27.05 -18.45
N TYR A 74 -17.00 26.38 -17.89
CA TYR A 74 -17.13 25.65 -16.63
C TYR A 74 -17.27 26.58 -15.43
N LYS A 75 -16.57 27.72 -15.45
CA LYS A 75 -16.70 28.75 -14.42
C LYS A 75 -18.11 29.34 -14.38
N ALA A 76 -18.71 29.63 -15.54
CA ALA A 76 -20.08 30.12 -15.62
C ALA A 76 -21.08 29.12 -15.02
N LEU A 77 -20.90 27.82 -15.27
CA LEU A 77 -21.70 26.74 -14.68
C LEU A 77 -21.54 26.64 -13.16
N LEU A 78 -20.31 26.78 -12.65
CA LEU A 78 -20.05 26.81 -11.21
C LEU A 78 -20.68 28.03 -10.54
N ASP A 79 -20.57 29.20 -11.17
CA ASP A 79 -21.17 30.43 -10.65
C ASP A 79 -22.71 30.32 -10.62
N GLN A 80 -23.31 29.67 -11.62
CA GLN A 80 -24.75 29.33 -11.63
C GLN A 80 -25.12 28.38 -10.49
N LEU A 81 -24.38 27.30 -10.28
CA LEU A 81 -24.62 26.34 -9.19
C LEU A 81 -24.50 27.01 -7.80
N LEU A 82 -23.55 27.92 -7.65
CA LEU A 82 -23.32 28.66 -6.42
C LEU A 82 -24.38 29.74 -6.14
N SER A 83 -25.29 30.03 -7.09
CA SER A 83 -26.40 30.96 -6.87
C SER A 83 -27.42 30.43 -5.84
N GLY A 84 -27.57 29.10 -5.76
CA GLY A 84 -28.40 28.43 -4.77
C GLY A 84 -28.83 27.05 -5.23
N ILE A 85 -29.15 26.17 -4.27
CA ILE A 85 -29.70 24.84 -4.52
C ILE A 85 -31.11 24.70 -3.90
N PRO A 86 -32.00 23.89 -4.49
CA PRO A 86 -33.32 23.62 -3.96
C PRO A 86 -33.26 22.92 -2.59
N LYS A 87 -34.32 23.05 -1.79
CA LYS A 87 -34.43 22.32 -0.51
C LYS A 87 -34.49 20.82 -0.76
N GLN A 88 -33.82 20.06 0.10
CA GLN A 88 -33.80 18.60 0.06
C GLN A 88 -35.22 18.00 0.10
N PRO A 89 -35.52 16.97 -0.71
CA PRO A 89 -36.78 16.24 -0.67
C PRO A 89 -37.02 15.56 0.70
N GLY A 90 -38.27 15.57 1.16
CA GLY A 90 -38.65 14.93 2.43
C GLY A 90 -38.70 13.39 2.36
N THR A 91 -39.08 12.86 1.20
CA THR A 91 -39.25 11.42 0.93
C THR A 91 -38.61 11.08 -0.41
N TRP A 92 -37.86 9.98 -0.45
CA TRP A 92 -37.21 9.46 -1.65
C TRP A 92 -37.96 8.24 -2.19
N LEU A 93 -38.08 8.11 -3.51
CA LEU A 93 -38.64 6.92 -4.14
C LEU A 93 -37.53 5.87 -4.36
N MET A 94 -37.80 4.64 -3.93
CA MET A 94 -36.94 3.49 -4.21
C MET A 94 -37.32 2.93 -5.59
N GLN A 95 -36.80 3.55 -6.65
CA GLN A 95 -37.06 3.20 -8.04
C GLN A 95 -35.74 3.04 -8.79
N GLU A 96 -35.62 1.99 -9.60
CA GLU A 96 -34.44 1.73 -10.42
C GLU A 96 -34.13 2.88 -11.39
N GLY A 97 -32.85 3.28 -11.41
CA GLY A 97 -32.36 4.36 -12.26
C GLY A 97 -32.51 5.72 -11.60
N TRP A 98 -32.52 6.79 -12.41
CA TRP A 98 -32.62 8.15 -11.91
C TRP A 98 -34.07 8.61 -11.68
N THR A 99 -34.30 9.23 -10.53
CA THR A 99 -35.52 9.98 -10.21
C THR A 99 -35.18 11.44 -9.96
N ARG A 100 -35.90 12.35 -10.61
CA ARG A 100 -35.77 13.82 -10.51
C ARG A 100 -36.83 14.37 -9.56
N TYR A 101 -36.42 15.26 -8.65
CA TYR A 101 -37.25 15.94 -7.67
C TYR A 101 -37.14 17.45 -7.87
N ALA A 102 -38.05 18.01 -8.66
CA ALA A 102 -38.12 19.44 -8.93
C ALA A 102 -39.08 20.16 -7.97
N ILE A 103 -38.85 21.46 -7.76
CA ILE A 103 -39.65 22.27 -6.83
C ILE A 103 -41.12 22.29 -7.31
N GLY A 104 -42.04 21.83 -6.47
CA GLY A 104 -43.48 21.88 -6.73
C GLY A 104 -43.97 20.89 -7.79
N GLN A 105 -43.14 19.92 -8.19
CA GLN A 105 -43.49 18.86 -9.12
C GLN A 105 -43.42 17.50 -8.42
N GLU A 106 -44.21 16.54 -8.91
CA GLU A 106 -44.10 15.13 -8.49
C GLU A 106 -42.77 14.53 -8.98
N PRO A 107 -42.21 13.53 -8.28
CA PRO A 107 -40.99 12.88 -8.71
C PRO A 107 -41.12 12.24 -10.11
N GLU A 108 -40.15 12.48 -10.99
CA GLU A 108 -40.16 12.02 -12.38
C GLU A 108 -38.99 11.06 -12.65
N LYS A 109 -39.26 9.92 -13.29
CA LYS A 109 -38.19 9.02 -13.75
C LYS A 109 -37.50 9.63 -14.97
N VAL A 110 -36.18 9.78 -14.91
CA VAL A 110 -35.36 10.31 -16.00
C VAL A 110 -34.25 9.32 -16.37
N ALA A 111 -33.70 9.45 -17.58
CA ALA A 111 -32.58 8.60 -18.00
C ALA A 111 -31.24 9.06 -17.40
N PHE A 112 -31.05 10.37 -17.27
CA PHE A 112 -29.89 11.04 -16.70
C PHE A 112 -30.26 12.47 -16.27
N PRO A 113 -29.47 13.15 -15.41
CA PRO A 113 -29.73 14.53 -14.99
C PRO A 113 -29.75 15.53 -16.16
N TRP A 114 -30.65 16.52 -16.12
CA TRP A 114 -30.83 17.44 -17.26
C TRP A 114 -29.93 18.68 -17.21
N GLU A 115 -29.59 19.12 -16.01
CA GLU A 115 -28.75 20.30 -15.79
C GLU A 115 -27.26 19.99 -15.96
N ASP A 116 -26.49 21.04 -16.29
CA ASP A 116 -25.07 20.95 -16.66
C ASP A 116 -24.10 21.10 -15.48
N ALA A 117 -24.59 21.53 -14.32
CA ALA A 117 -23.82 21.72 -13.11
C ALA A 117 -24.46 20.93 -11.97
N LEU A 118 -23.69 19.99 -11.38
CA LEU A 118 -24.19 19.07 -10.36
C LEU A 118 -23.19 18.97 -9.22
N VAL A 119 -23.70 18.90 -7.99
CA VAL A 119 -22.96 18.26 -6.88
C VAL A 119 -23.40 16.81 -6.81
N PHE A 120 -22.47 15.87 -6.77
CA PHE A 120 -22.72 14.45 -6.95
C PHE A 120 -21.89 13.61 -5.97
N ASP A 121 -22.51 12.55 -5.46
CA ASP A 121 -21.89 11.60 -4.53
C ASP A 121 -22.47 10.18 -4.73
N VAL A 122 -21.63 9.15 -4.57
CA VAL A 122 -21.98 7.74 -4.79
C VAL A 122 -21.66 6.89 -3.57
N GLU A 123 -22.64 6.08 -3.15
CA GLU A 123 -22.46 5.08 -2.11
C GLU A 123 -22.45 3.65 -2.64
N VAL A 124 -21.63 2.82 -2.00
CA VAL A 124 -21.27 1.48 -2.46
C VAL A 124 -21.32 0.48 -1.30
N CYS A 125 -22.12 -0.58 -1.45
CA CYS A 125 -22.13 -1.69 -0.52
C CYS A 125 -20.92 -2.61 -0.74
N MET A 126 -19.90 -2.46 0.11
CA MET A 126 -18.60 -3.11 -0.04
C MET A 126 -18.65 -4.65 0.05
N LYS A 127 -19.67 -5.21 0.71
CA LYS A 127 -19.89 -6.67 0.78
C LYS A 127 -20.35 -7.30 -0.53
N VAL A 128 -21.01 -6.53 -1.40
CA VAL A 128 -21.54 -7.02 -2.68
C VAL A 128 -20.52 -6.86 -3.79
N GLY A 129 -19.79 -5.74 -3.77
CA GLY A 129 -18.77 -5.41 -4.75
C GLY A 129 -18.53 -3.90 -4.82
N LYS A 130 -17.83 -3.44 -5.86
CA LYS A 130 -17.52 -2.01 -6.07
C LYS A 130 -18.49 -1.27 -6.97
N ALA A 131 -19.52 -1.97 -7.46
CA ALA A 131 -20.58 -1.39 -8.27
C ALA A 131 -21.39 -0.37 -7.46
N PRO A 132 -21.86 0.72 -8.09
CA PRO A 132 -22.66 1.72 -7.41
C PRO A 132 -23.95 1.12 -6.83
N THR A 133 -24.27 1.48 -5.59
CA THR A 133 -25.49 1.04 -4.90
C THR A 133 -26.54 2.14 -4.89
N LEU A 134 -26.13 3.34 -4.51
CA LEU A 134 -26.94 4.56 -4.52
C LEU A 134 -26.09 5.71 -5.04
N ALA A 135 -26.73 6.67 -5.68
CA ALA A 135 -26.09 7.96 -5.91
C ALA A 135 -27.10 9.08 -5.71
N THR A 136 -26.60 10.22 -5.27
CA THR A 136 -27.41 11.42 -5.12
C THR A 136 -26.77 12.53 -5.93
N ALA A 137 -27.59 13.44 -6.45
CA ALA A 137 -27.10 14.66 -7.09
C ALA A 137 -28.02 15.84 -6.80
N VAL A 138 -27.48 17.05 -6.89
CA VAL A 138 -28.27 18.29 -6.82
C VAL A 138 -27.75 19.30 -7.85
N SER A 139 -28.68 19.93 -8.56
CA SER A 139 -28.44 21.09 -9.44
C SER A 139 -28.99 22.37 -8.83
N ASP A 140 -28.89 23.48 -9.54
CA ASP A 140 -29.58 24.73 -9.20
C ASP A 140 -31.11 24.61 -9.25
N LYS A 141 -31.65 23.57 -9.90
CA LYS A 141 -33.10 23.41 -10.17
C LYS A 141 -33.75 22.23 -9.46
N ALA A 142 -33.07 21.10 -9.35
CA ALA A 142 -33.66 19.86 -8.87
C ALA A 142 -32.67 18.97 -8.10
N TRP A 143 -33.23 18.10 -7.26
CA TRP A 143 -32.52 16.98 -6.67
C TRP A 143 -32.68 15.72 -7.51
N TYR A 144 -31.72 14.82 -7.41
CA TYR A 144 -31.70 13.55 -8.11
C TYR A 144 -31.29 12.43 -7.17
N GLY A 145 -31.97 11.29 -7.28
CA GLY A 145 -31.58 10.05 -6.62
C GLY A 145 -31.48 8.94 -7.66
N TRP A 146 -30.37 8.22 -7.66
CA TRP A 146 -30.17 7.03 -8.47
C TRP A 146 -30.16 5.79 -7.59
N VAL A 147 -30.93 4.78 -7.98
CA VAL A 147 -30.96 3.49 -7.27
C VAL A 147 -30.53 2.36 -8.19
N SER A 148 -29.60 1.55 -7.70
CA SER A 148 -29.09 0.38 -8.43
C SER A 148 -30.18 -0.68 -8.64
N PRO A 149 -30.25 -1.32 -9.83
CA PRO A 149 -31.16 -2.44 -10.07
C PRO A 149 -30.96 -3.58 -9.07
N THR A 150 -29.72 -3.81 -8.64
CA THR A 150 -29.38 -4.84 -7.65
C THR A 150 -29.97 -4.53 -6.27
N LEU A 151 -30.03 -3.24 -5.89
CA LEU A 151 -30.64 -2.83 -4.64
C LEU A 151 -32.16 -2.97 -4.69
N VAL A 152 -32.82 -2.75 -5.82
CA VAL A 152 -34.28 -2.93 -5.91
C VAL A 152 -34.67 -4.41 -5.91
N ASN A 153 -33.92 -5.24 -6.65
CA ASN A 153 -34.24 -6.66 -6.80
C ASN A 153 -33.80 -7.53 -5.62
N GLY A 154 -32.94 -7.03 -4.73
CA GLY A 154 -32.39 -7.78 -3.59
C GLY A 154 -31.55 -9.00 -3.98
N ALA A 155 -31.25 -9.18 -5.26
CA ALA A 155 -30.56 -10.33 -5.80
C ALA A 155 -29.04 -10.19 -5.61
N TYR A 156 -28.46 -11.11 -4.85
CA TYR A 156 -27.02 -11.22 -4.65
C TYR A 156 -26.38 -11.98 -5.82
N ALA A 157 -25.80 -11.26 -6.78
CA ALA A 157 -24.82 -11.84 -7.70
C ALA A 157 -23.42 -11.49 -7.17
N PRO A 158 -22.70 -12.43 -6.52
CA PRO A 158 -21.33 -12.17 -6.11
C PRO A 158 -20.49 -12.00 -7.37
N ASN A 159 -20.20 -10.76 -7.73
CA ASN A 159 -19.34 -10.47 -8.86
C ASN A 159 -17.89 -10.68 -8.40
N THR A 160 -17.45 -11.94 -8.41
CA THR A 160 -16.11 -12.35 -7.99
C THR A 160 -15.04 -11.91 -8.98
N GLY A 161 -15.42 -11.59 -10.21
CA GLY A 161 -14.58 -10.85 -11.15
C GLY A 161 -14.72 -9.35 -10.90
N TYR A 162 -13.62 -8.65 -10.68
CA TYR A 162 -13.54 -7.17 -10.70
C TYR A 162 -13.84 -6.57 -12.10
N GLN A 163 -14.68 -7.23 -12.88
CA GLN A 163 -15.06 -6.91 -14.23
C GLN A 163 -16.46 -6.30 -14.18
N TYR A 164 -16.52 -4.98 -14.36
CA TYR A 164 -17.79 -4.27 -14.37
C TYR A 164 -18.23 -4.03 -15.81
N GLN A 165 -19.47 -4.42 -16.10
CA GLN A 165 -20.12 -4.12 -17.37
C GLN A 165 -20.68 -2.68 -17.30
N LEU A 166 -20.62 -1.95 -18.42
CA LEU A 166 -21.02 -0.53 -18.45
C LEU A 166 -22.49 -0.30 -18.05
N HIS A 167 -23.38 -1.28 -18.24
CA HIS A 167 -24.80 -1.15 -17.87
C HIS A 167 -25.01 -1.09 -16.35
N SER A 168 -24.07 -1.60 -15.56
CA SER A 168 -24.14 -1.58 -14.09
C SER A 168 -23.60 -0.26 -13.50
N LEU A 169 -23.11 0.65 -14.34
CA LEU A 169 -22.58 1.96 -13.95
C LEU A 169 -23.65 3.04 -14.09
N ILE A 170 -23.44 4.16 -13.41
CA ILE A 170 -24.39 5.27 -13.38
C ILE A 170 -24.28 6.06 -14.69
N PRO A 171 -25.36 6.20 -15.48
CA PRO A 171 -25.37 7.07 -16.65
C PRO A 171 -25.57 8.53 -16.23
N LEU A 172 -24.71 9.45 -16.69
CA LEU A 172 -24.91 10.89 -16.46
C LEU A 172 -25.21 11.68 -17.73
N GLU A 173 -24.97 11.11 -18.90
CA GLU A 173 -25.07 11.86 -20.16
C GLU A 173 -25.62 11.02 -21.32
N SER A 174 -25.96 9.76 -21.06
CA SER A 174 -26.35 8.80 -22.08
C SER A 174 -27.55 7.97 -21.67
N THR A 175 -28.34 7.56 -22.65
CA THR A 175 -29.32 6.49 -22.47
C THR A 175 -28.67 5.12 -22.58
N GLU A 176 -29.40 4.05 -22.30
CA GLU A 176 -28.92 2.66 -22.43
C GLU A 176 -28.48 2.33 -23.86
N VAL A 177 -29.16 2.90 -24.87
CA VAL A 177 -28.94 2.61 -26.30
C VAL A 177 -27.81 3.45 -26.91
N GLN A 178 -27.50 4.61 -26.31
CA GLN A 178 -26.48 5.51 -26.86
C GLN A 178 -25.06 4.96 -26.63
N THR A 179 -24.29 4.97 -27.71
CA THR A 179 -22.91 4.47 -27.76
C THR A 179 -21.93 5.59 -28.11
N GLU A 180 -20.64 5.36 -27.87
CA GLU A 180 -19.56 6.33 -28.14
C GLU A 180 -19.30 6.59 -29.64
N ALA A 181 -19.98 5.88 -30.54
CA ALA A 181 -19.76 5.98 -31.98
C ALA A 181 -19.97 7.41 -32.49
N ASP A 182 -21.06 8.06 -32.06
CA ASP A 182 -21.39 9.45 -32.39
C ASP A 182 -21.84 10.21 -31.13
N LEU A 183 -20.93 11.04 -30.59
CA LEU A 183 -21.26 11.89 -29.45
C LEU A 183 -22.30 12.93 -29.88
N SER A 184 -23.42 12.98 -29.16
CA SER A 184 -24.46 13.99 -29.37
C SER A 184 -23.96 15.39 -28.96
N GLU A 185 -24.60 16.44 -29.48
CA GLU A 185 -24.33 17.83 -29.04
C GLU A 185 -24.45 17.98 -27.51
N ASN A 186 -25.37 17.23 -26.89
CA ASN A 186 -25.55 17.18 -25.44
C ASN A 186 -24.34 16.58 -24.69
N GLN A 187 -23.53 15.72 -25.30
CA GLN A 187 -22.34 15.13 -24.66
C GLN A 187 -21.07 15.97 -24.89
N LEU A 188 -21.07 16.77 -25.96
CA LEU A 188 -19.96 17.69 -26.27
C LEU A 188 -20.08 19.02 -25.52
N ARG A 189 -21.30 19.40 -25.09
CA ARG A 189 -21.48 20.63 -24.30
C ARG A 189 -20.71 20.57 -22.97
N PRO A 190 -20.14 21.70 -22.50
CA PRO A 190 -19.48 21.76 -21.20
C PRO A 190 -20.43 21.41 -20.05
N LYS A 191 -20.00 20.52 -19.16
CA LYS A 191 -20.69 20.19 -17.90
C LYS A 191 -19.69 20.10 -16.76
N VAL A 192 -20.12 20.44 -15.55
CA VAL A 192 -19.28 20.37 -14.35
C VAL A 192 -19.94 19.54 -13.27
N ILE A 193 -19.20 18.55 -12.77
CA ILE A 193 -19.62 17.73 -11.64
C ILE A 193 -18.68 18.00 -10.49
N VAL A 194 -19.25 18.46 -9.37
CA VAL A 194 -18.54 18.71 -8.13
C VAL A 194 -18.76 17.56 -7.17
N GLY A 195 -17.72 17.14 -6.47
CA GLY A 195 -17.85 16.18 -5.37
C GLY A 195 -16.69 16.30 -4.38
N HIS A 196 -16.63 15.37 -3.45
CA HIS A 196 -15.55 15.28 -2.47
C HIS A 196 -14.84 13.95 -2.61
N ASN A 197 -13.57 13.97 -3.03
CA ASN A 197 -12.84 12.79 -3.50
C ASN A 197 -13.46 12.19 -4.78
N VAL A 198 -13.74 13.06 -5.76
CA VAL A 198 -14.48 12.74 -6.99
C VAL A 198 -13.92 11.57 -7.79
N SER A 199 -12.63 11.26 -7.67
CA SER A 199 -12.03 10.08 -8.35
C SER A 199 -12.74 8.76 -7.99
N TYR A 200 -13.26 8.67 -6.76
CA TYR A 200 -14.04 7.52 -6.31
C TYR A 200 -15.39 7.47 -7.02
N ASP A 201 -16.16 8.56 -7.00
CA ASP A 201 -17.48 8.63 -7.63
C ASP A 201 -17.39 8.49 -9.15
N ARG A 202 -16.39 9.15 -9.74
CA ARG A 202 -16.10 9.15 -11.18
C ARG A 202 -15.92 7.75 -11.73
N ALA A 203 -15.26 6.86 -10.99
CA ALA A 203 -15.06 5.47 -11.39
C ALA A 203 -16.38 4.68 -11.55
N ARG A 204 -17.51 5.17 -11.01
CA ARG A 204 -18.84 4.55 -11.14
C ARG A 204 -19.69 5.16 -12.25
N ILE A 205 -19.18 6.13 -12.99
CA ILE A 205 -19.92 6.80 -14.07
C ILE A 205 -19.64 6.09 -15.41
N LYS A 206 -20.70 5.75 -16.14
CA LYS A 206 -20.66 4.98 -17.40
C LYS A 206 -19.79 5.66 -18.46
N GLU A 207 -20.05 6.94 -18.73
CA GLU A 207 -19.43 7.69 -19.84
C GLU A 207 -17.94 7.97 -19.64
N GLN A 208 -17.43 7.80 -18.41
CA GLN A 208 -16.01 7.99 -18.10
C GLN A 208 -15.11 6.87 -18.61
N TYR A 209 -15.70 5.75 -19.03
CA TYR A 209 -15.00 4.64 -19.67
C TYR A 209 -15.04 4.70 -21.20
N TRP A 210 -15.66 5.72 -21.79
CA TRP A 210 -15.63 5.92 -23.24
C TRP A 210 -14.26 6.41 -23.70
N LEU A 211 -13.85 5.98 -24.88
CA LEU A 211 -12.58 6.37 -25.51
C LEU A 211 -12.63 7.81 -26.03
N LYS A 212 -13.80 8.25 -26.52
CA LYS A 212 -14.02 9.64 -26.89
C LYS A 212 -14.40 10.45 -25.64
N ARG A 213 -13.67 11.53 -25.38
CA ARG A 213 -13.92 12.41 -24.23
C ARG A 213 -15.23 13.19 -24.40
N THR A 214 -16.04 13.23 -23.35
CA THR A 214 -17.19 14.14 -23.25
C THR A 214 -16.75 15.54 -22.83
N GLY A 215 -17.67 16.51 -22.91
CA GLY A 215 -17.51 17.87 -22.42
C GLY A 215 -17.54 17.98 -20.88
N THR A 216 -17.81 16.89 -20.17
CA THR A 216 -17.91 16.88 -18.70
C THR A 216 -16.54 16.94 -18.04
N ARG A 217 -16.44 17.78 -17.00
CA ARG A 217 -15.26 17.90 -16.14
C ARG A 217 -15.64 17.79 -14.68
N PHE A 218 -14.68 17.33 -13.90
CA PHE A 218 -14.87 17.05 -12.48
C PHE A 218 -14.09 18.05 -11.63
N LEU A 219 -14.74 18.58 -10.61
CA LEU A 219 -14.14 19.50 -9.64
C LEU A 219 -14.15 18.86 -8.26
N ASP A 220 -12.97 18.62 -7.71
CA ASP A 220 -12.82 17.95 -6.42
C ASP A 220 -12.57 18.95 -5.28
N THR A 221 -13.54 19.05 -4.37
CA THR A 221 -13.44 19.90 -3.18
C THR A 221 -12.33 19.45 -2.23
N MET A 222 -12.01 18.15 -2.18
CA MET A 222 -10.89 17.63 -1.39
C MET A 222 -9.56 18.16 -1.93
N SER A 223 -9.33 18.03 -3.24
CA SER A 223 -8.13 18.56 -3.90
C SER A 223 -7.99 20.07 -3.75
N MET A 224 -9.09 20.82 -3.91
CA MET A 224 -9.08 22.27 -3.66
C MET A 224 -8.70 22.60 -2.21
N HIS A 225 -9.22 21.85 -1.25
CA HIS A 225 -8.89 22.05 0.16
C HIS A 225 -7.41 21.78 0.41
N VAL A 226 -6.85 20.71 -0.18
CA VAL A 226 -5.41 20.41 -0.07
C VAL A 226 -4.55 21.57 -0.58
N CYS A 227 -4.97 22.24 -1.66
CA CYS A 227 -4.25 23.40 -2.21
C CYS A 227 -4.31 24.65 -1.32
N VAL A 228 -5.40 24.86 -0.58
CA VAL A 228 -5.62 26.09 0.21
C VAL A 228 -5.20 25.91 1.68
N SER A 229 -5.63 24.81 2.30
CA SER A 229 -5.52 24.54 3.74
C SER A 229 -5.07 23.11 4.07
N GLY A 230 -4.39 22.45 3.12
CA GLY A 230 -3.87 21.10 3.31
C GLY A 230 -2.70 21.02 4.29
N LEU A 231 -2.54 19.86 4.90
CA LEU A 231 -1.45 19.56 5.85
C LEU A 231 -0.26 18.89 5.16
N THR A 232 0.96 19.19 5.60
CA THR A 232 2.17 18.43 5.21
C THR A 232 2.21 17.04 5.86
N SER A 233 3.13 16.16 5.41
CA SER A 233 3.26 14.80 5.97
C SER A 233 3.55 14.78 7.47
N TYR A 234 4.42 15.68 7.93
CA TYR A 234 4.73 15.83 9.36
C TYR A 234 3.52 16.32 10.14
N GLN A 235 2.90 17.43 9.69
CA GLN A 235 1.71 18.00 10.36
C GLN A 235 0.56 17.00 10.43
N ARG A 236 0.32 16.19 9.38
CA ARG A 236 -0.68 15.11 9.42
C ARG A 236 -0.40 14.08 10.52
N ALA A 237 0.87 13.73 10.74
CA ALA A 237 1.25 12.79 11.79
C ALA A 237 0.98 13.41 13.18
N VAL A 238 1.36 14.67 13.37
CA VAL A 238 1.08 15.45 14.59
C VAL A 238 -0.42 15.51 14.86
N THR A 239 -1.22 15.96 13.89
CA THR A 239 -2.69 16.06 14.01
C THR A 239 -3.35 14.72 14.36
N LYS A 240 -2.89 13.61 13.75
CA LYS A 240 -3.41 12.27 14.05
C LYS A 240 -3.01 11.77 15.44
N SER A 241 -1.81 12.09 15.89
CA SER A 241 -1.31 11.71 17.21
C SER A 241 -1.89 12.57 18.35
N ALA A 242 -2.51 13.70 18.01
CA ALA A 242 -2.97 14.73 18.95
C ALA A 242 -1.86 15.29 19.87
N ASN A 243 -0.58 15.05 19.55
CA ASN A 243 0.58 15.53 20.28
C ASN A 243 1.03 16.89 19.74
N PHE A 244 0.31 17.94 20.09
CA PHE A 244 0.62 19.30 19.67
C PHE A 244 1.70 19.94 20.57
N THR A 245 2.60 20.69 19.96
CA THR A 245 3.53 21.60 20.65
C THR A 245 2.99 23.03 20.60
N GLU A 246 3.55 23.94 21.40
CA GLU A 246 3.13 25.37 21.41
C GLU A 246 3.29 26.04 20.03
N ASP A 247 4.27 25.61 19.22
CA ASP A 247 4.48 26.12 17.87
C ASP A 247 3.37 25.70 16.88
N ASP A 248 2.62 24.63 17.19
CA ASP A 248 1.62 24.05 16.30
C ASP A 248 0.28 24.80 16.28
N ASP A 249 0.01 25.64 17.29
CA ASP A 249 -1.25 26.39 17.38
C ASP A 249 -1.42 27.42 16.25
N SER A 250 -0.32 27.82 15.61
CA SER A 250 -0.29 28.76 14.47
C SER A 250 -1.02 28.23 13.23
N TRP A 251 -0.93 26.92 12.95
CA TRP A 251 -1.49 26.30 11.75
C TRP A 251 -2.69 25.38 12.05
N LYS A 252 -2.80 24.88 13.28
CA LYS A 252 -3.87 23.96 13.72
C LYS A 252 -5.29 24.44 13.42
N ASN A 253 -5.53 25.75 13.54
CA ASN A 253 -6.87 26.33 13.34
C ASN A 253 -7.21 26.62 11.87
N ASN A 254 -6.21 26.60 10.97
CA ASN A 254 -6.35 26.99 9.57
C ASN A 254 -6.28 25.80 8.60
N CYS A 255 -6.00 24.61 9.12
CA CYS A 255 -5.79 23.39 8.35
C CYS A 255 -6.57 22.22 8.94
N SER A 256 -6.93 21.25 8.10
CA SER A 256 -7.61 20.03 8.54
C SER A 256 -7.11 18.80 7.80
N LEU A 257 -7.56 17.62 8.24
CA LEU A 257 -7.42 16.41 7.44
C LEU A 257 -8.38 16.46 6.25
N ASN A 258 -8.14 15.59 5.28
CA ASN A 258 -8.79 15.67 3.97
C ASN A 258 -10.20 15.04 3.92
N ASN A 259 -10.74 14.48 5.01
CA ASN A 259 -12.06 13.87 4.95
C ASN A 259 -13.17 14.94 5.03
N LEU A 260 -14.31 14.67 4.40
CA LEU A 260 -15.40 15.64 4.27
C LEU A 260 -15.83 16.21 5.63
N ALA A 261 -15.96 15.38 6.66
CA ALA A 261 -16.37 15.83 7.99
C ALA A 261 -15.38 16.85 8.61
N ASP A 262 -14.07 16.62 8.46
CA ASP A 262 -13.05 17.52 9.00
C ASP A 262 -12.95 18.81 8.17
N VAL A 263 -13.07 18.71 6.84
CA VAL A 263 -13.07 19.85 5.91
C VAL A 263 -14.31 20.72 6.10
N HIS A 264 -15.48 20.10 6.23
CA HIS A 264 -16.73 20.80 6.53
C HIS A 264 -16.70 21.44 7.91
N ASN A 265 -16.13 20.77 8.91
CA ASN A 265 -15.94 21.37 10.23
C ASN A 265 -15.00 22.59 10.19
N LEU A 266 -13.95 22.57 9.36
CA LEU A 266 -13.03 23.69 9.20
C LEU A 266 -13.72 24.92 8.59
N TYR A 267 -14.46 24.76 7.50
CA TYR A 267 -15.02 25.88 6.75
C TYR A 267 -16.44 26.30 7.20
N CYS A 268 -17.25 25.34 7.67
CA CYS A 268 -18.66 25.55 8.00
C CYS A 268 -18.95 25.41 9.50
N GLY A 269 -18.02 24.89 10.31
CA GLY A 269 -18.13 24.82 11.78
C GLY A 269 -19.03 23.72 12.33
N THR A 270 -19.53 22.82 11.47
CA THR A 270 -20.48 21.75 11.84
C THR A 270 -19.90 20.36 11.62
N LYS A 271 -20.09 19.46 12.60
CA LYS A 271 -19.65 18.07 12.52
C LYS A 271 -20.69 17.18 11.86
N LEU A 272 -20.27 16.39 10.88
CA LEU A 272 -21.09 15.37 10.22
C LEU A 272 -21.02 14.05 11.00
N ASN A 273 -22.15 13.35 11.12
CA ASN A 273 -22.20 12.03 11.76
C ASN A 273 -21.72 10.95 10.78
N LYS A 274 -20.78 10.09 11.21
CA LYS A 274 -20.14 9.04 10.40
C LYS A 274 -20.78 7.66 10.58
N GLU A 275 -21.73 7.49 11.50
CA GLU A 275 -22.24 6.17 11.91
C GLU A 275 -23.03 5.46 10.80
N ILE A 276 -23.82 6.20 10.01
CA ILE A 276 -24.67 5.63 8.95
C ILE A 276 -23.83 5.04 7.81
N ARG A 277 -22.64 5.61 7.55
CA ARG A 277 -21.70 5.12 6.54
C ARG A 277 -21.28 3.67 6.79
N ASN A 278 -21.20 3.23 8.05
CA ASN A 278 -20.80 1.86 8.37
C ASN A 278 -21.79 0.83 7.81
N LEU A 279 -23.04 1.21 7.55
CA LEU A 279 -24.02 0.33 6.90
C LEU A 279 -23.61 -0.06 5.48
N PHE A 280 -22.92 0.81 4.74
CA PHE A 280 -22.41 0.48 3.41
C PHE A 280 -21.13 -0.36 3.44
N VAL A 281 -20.35 -0.25 4.52
CA VAL A 281 -19.09 -1.00 4.67
C VAL A 281 -19.35 -2.41 5.20
N ASP A 282 -20.12 -2.50 6.28
CA ASP A 282 -20.34 -3.72 7.05
C ASP A 282 -21.76 -4.29 6.90
N GLY A 283 -22.70 -3.56 6.32
CA GLY A 283 -24.09 -3.99 6.16
C GLY A 283 -24.37 -4.72 4.85
N ASN A 284 -25.55 -5.35 4.78
CA ASN A 284 -26.02 -6.09 3.60
C ASN A 284 -27.06 -5.27 2.80
N LEU A 285 -27.34 -5.65 1.54
CA LEU A 285 -28.33 -4.93 0.70
C LEU A 285 -29.72 -4.86 1.32
N ILE A 286 -30.15 -5.90 2.03
CA ILE A 286 -31.47 -5.95 2.68
C ILE A 286 -31.56 -4.88 3.78
N GLU A 287 -30.51 -4.73 4.59
CA GLU A 287 -30.46 -3.72 5.66
C GLU A 287 -30.47 -2.29 5.09
N ILE A 288 -29.80 -2.09 3.94
CA ILE A 288 -29.82 -0.83 3.19
C ILE A 288 -31.23 -0.56 2.62
N GLN A 289 -31.93 -1.57 2.10
CA GLN A 289 -33.32 -1.43 1.64
C GLN A 289 -34.27 -1.06 2.78
N GLU A 290 -34.18 -1.76 3.92
CA GLU A 290 -35.02 -1.49 5.10
C GLU A 290 -34.82 -0.07 5.64
N SER A 291 -33.57 0.41 5.60
CA SER A 291 -33.19 1.75 6.06
C SER A 291 -33.10 2.79 4.93
N PHE A 292 -33.71 2.53 3.76
CA PHE A 292 -33.51 3.33 2.53
C PHE A 292 -33.70 4.84 2.73
N GLN A 293 -34.74 5.28 3.43
CA GLN A 293 -34.99 6.71 3.66
C GLN A 293 -33.90 7.37 4.52
N THR A 294 -33.41 6.66 5.53
CA THR A 294 -32.35 7.15 6.42
C THR A 294 -31.04 7.28 5.66
N VAL A 295 -30.72 6.28 4.85
CA VAL A 295 -29.52 6.23 4.03
C VAL A 295 -29.54 7.31 2.95
N MET A 296 -30.66 7.49 2.23
CA MET A 296 -30.79 8.57 1.24
C MET A 296 -30.68 9.97 1.86
N LYS A 297 -31.21 10.17 3.07
CA LYS A 297 -31.03 11.42 3.81
C LYS A 297 -29.57 11.67 4.21
N TYR A 298 -28.84 10.61 4.55
CA TYR A 298 -27.41 10.67 4.80
C TYR A 298 -26.64 11.09 3.53
N CYS A 299 -26.86 10.42 2.39
CA CYS A 299 -26.21 10.77 1.12
C CYS A 299 -26.51 12.22 0.69
N ALA A 300 -27.77 12.64 0.80
CA ALA A 300 -28.15 14.03 0.54
C ALA A 300 -27.51 15.03 1.53
N GLY A 301 -27.27 14.61 2.77
CA GLY A 301 -26.52 15.38 3.77
C GLY A 301 -25.06 15.59 3.38
N ASP A 302 -24.39 14.56 2.87
CA ASP A 302 -23.01 14.64 2.38
C ASP A 302 -22.90 15.56 1.14
N ILE A 303 -23.92 15.57 0.27
CA ILE A 303 -24.03 16.53 -0.83
C ILE A 303 -24.19 17.97 -0.33
N ASN A 304 -25.08 18.20 0.63
CA ASN A 304 -25.25 19.54 1.21
C ASN A 304 -23.93 20.03 1.83
N ALA A 305 -23.25 19.17 2.58
CA ALA A 305 -21.94 19.50 3.15
C ALA A 305 -20.89 19.79 2.08
N THR A 306 -20.88 19.03 0.98
CA THR A 306 -19.97 19.25 -0.15
C THR A 306 -20.26 20.58 -0.85
N TYR A 307 -21.53 20.93 -1.03
CA TYR A 307 -21.95 22.22 -1.57
C TYR A 307 -21.54 23.39 -0.66
N ASP A 308 -21.76 23.27 0.65
CA ASP A 308 -21.40 24.30 1.62
C ASP A 308 -19.88 24.51 1.66
N VAL A 309 -19.10 23.42 1.62
CA VAL A 309 -17.64 23.48 1.46
C VAL A 309 -17.27 24.18 0.15
N LEU A 310 -17.86 23.81 -0.99
CA LEU A 310 -17.58 24.45 -2.27
C LEU A 310 -17.85 25.96 -2.20
N LYS A 311 -18.98 26.37 -1.62
CA LYS A 311 -19.39 27.77 -1.50
C LYS A 311 -18.39 28.61 -0.71
N ALA A 312 -17.82 28.06 0.37
CA ALA A 312 -16.77 28.73 1.13
C ALA A 312 -15.41 28.68 0.42
N LEU A 313 -15.05 27.52 -0.12
CA LEU A 313 -13.71 27.21 -0.61
C LEU A 313 -13.41 27.80 -1.99
N TYR A 314 -14.36 27.81 -2.91
CA TYR A 314 -14.14 28.22 -4.29
C TYR A 314 -13.69 29.68 -4.43
N PRO A 315 -14.30 30.67 -3.74
CA PRO A 315 -13.79 32.04 -3.75
C PRO A 315 -12.39 32.18 -3.16
N MET A 316 -12.08 31.43 -2.09
CA MET A 316 -10.75 31.43 -1.47
C MET A 316 -9.69 30.85 -2.41
N PHE A 317 -10.03 29.76 -3.10
CA PHE A 317 -9.17 29.13 -4.11
C PHE A 317 -8.85 30.11 -5.24
N LEU A 318 -9.85 30.78 -5.82
CA LEU A 318 -9.64 31.77 -6.89
C LEU A 318 -8.82 32.97 -6.43
N LYS A 319 -8.98 33.41 -5.18
CA LYS A 319 -8.15 34.50 -4.62
C LYS A 319 -6.70 34.08 -4.42
N ARG A 320 -6.47 32.83 -4.00
CA ARG A 320 -5.12 32.27 -3.76
C ARG A 320 -4.40 31.95 -5.08
N PHE A 321 -5.14 31.46 -6.07
CA PHE A 321 -4.66 31.05 -7.39
C PHE A 321 -5.40 31.82 -8.49
N PRO A 322 -5.04 33.09 -8.74
CA PRO A 322 -5.77 33.95 -9.68
C PRO A 322 -5.58 33.55 -11.15
N HIS A 323 -4.53 32.79 -11.46
CA HIS A 323 -4.24 32.39 -12.84
C HIS A 323 -5.19 31.26 -13.31
N PRO A 324 -5.91 31.41 -14.44
CA PRO A 324 -6.96 30.49 -14.85
C PRO A 324 -6.44 29.09 -15.20
N VAL A 325 -5.18 28.98 -15.63
CA VAL A 325 -4.56 27.69 -15.96
C VAL A 325 -4.50 26.75 -14.76
N THR A 326 -4.45 27.25 -13.51
CA THR A 326 -4.51 26.38 -12.33
C THR A 326 -5.85 25.64 -12.24
N LEU A 327 -6.95 26.34 -12.50
CA LEU A 327 -8.28 25.73 -12.54
C LEU A 327 -8.42 24.84 -13.78
N ALA A 328 -7.92 25.26 -14.94
CA ALA A 328 -7.89 24.45 -16.16
C ALA A 328 -7.19 23.10 -15.95
N GLY A 329 -5.99 23.15 -15.34
CA GLY A 329 -5.21 21.97 -15.03
C GLY A 329 -5.93 21.03 -14.07
N MET A 330 -6.62 21.57 -13.06
CA MET A 330 -7.39 20.74 -12.13
C MET A 330 -8.55 20.00 -12.83
N LEU A 331 -9.28 20.69 -13.71
CA LEU A 331 -10.37 20.10 -14.48
C LEU A 331 -9.87 19.01 -15.46
N GLU A 332 -8.74 19.25 -16.13
CA GLU A 332 -8.18 18.31 -17.10
C GLU A 332 -7.48 17.11 -16.46
N LEU A 333 -6.70 17.31 -15.38
CA LEU A 333 -6.04 16.20 -14.67
C LEU A 333 -7.06 15.24 -14.06
N GLY A 334 -8.21 15.76 -13.63
CA GLY A 334 -9.34 14.96 -13.15
C GLY A 334 -9.97 14.06 -14.21
N SER A 335 -9.69 14.27 -15.50
CA SER A 335 -10.23 13.51 -16.64
C SER A 335 -9.34 12.35 -17.13
N ALA A 336 -8.13 12.21 -16.58
CA ALA A 336 -7.21 11.16 -17.02
C ALA A 336 -7.77 9.75 -16.76
N TYR A 337 -7.54 8.83 -17.70
CA TYR A 337 -7.85 7.40 -17.57
C TYR A 337 -6.72 6.58 -18.21
N LEU A 338 -6.54 5.34 -17.74
CA LEU A 338 -5.54 4.43 -18.28
C LEU A 338 -6.26 3.35 -19.10
N PRO A 339 -6.08 3.31 -20.43
CA PRO A 339 -6.65 2.26 -21.25
C PRO A 339 -5.94 0.93 -20.97
N ILE A 340 -6.70 -0.14 -20.92
CA ILE A 340 -6.21 -1.51 -20.78
C ILE A 340 -6.80 -2.40 -21.88
N ASN A 341 -6.23 -3.59 -22.03
CA ASN A 341 -6.72 -4.62 -22.94
C ASN A 341 -6.79 -5.97 -22.21
N GLN A 342 -7.19 -7.02 -22.94
CA GLN A 342 -7.33 -8.38 -22.41
C GLN A 342 -6.04 -8.92 -21.76
N HIS A 343 -4.85 -8.41 -22.15
CA HIS A 343 -3.59 -8.79 -21.52
C HIS A 343 -3.50 -8.39 -20.06
N TRP A 344 -4.33 -7.48 -19.56
CA TRP A 344 -4.36 -7.13 -18.14
C TRP A 344 -4.68 -8.34 -17.25
N ASN A 345 -5.70 -9.13 -17.60
CA ASN A 345 -6.06 -10.33 -16.83
C ASN A 345 -4.94 -11.38 -16.86
N ARG A 346 -4.27 -11.51 -18.00
CA ARG A 346 -3.09 -12.38 -18.15
C ARG A 346 -1.92 -11.87 -17.30
N TYR A 347 -1.62 -10.58 -17.37
CA TYR A 347 -0.55 -9.96 -16.60
C TYR A 347 -0.75 -10.17 -15.09
N ILE A 348 -1.96 -9.98 -14.59
CA ILE A 348 -2.28 -10.21 -13.17
C ILE A 348 -2.09 -11.68 -12.80
N THR A 349 -2.63 -12.60 -13.62
CA THR A 349 -2.49 -14.05 -13.39
C THR A 349 -1.03 -14.48 -13.41
N ASP A 350 -0.25 -14.06 -14.41
CA ASP A 350 1.18 -14.38 -14.55
C ASP A 350 2.00 -13.80 -13.40
N ALA A 351 1.68 -12.57 -12.94
CA ALA A 351 2.32 -11.95 -11.80
C ALA A 351 2.00 -12.66 -10.48
N GLU A 352 0.75 -13.12 -10.29
CA GLU A 352 0.35 -13.92 -9.14
C GLU A 352 1.05 -15.27 -9.11
N TYR A 353 1.13 -15.97 -10.24
CA TYR A 353 1.86 -17.24 -10.30
C TYR A 353 3.35 -17.06 -9.99
N ALA A 354 4.00 -16.06 -10.58
CA ALA A 354 5.39 -15.75 -10.27
C ALA A 354 5.59 -15.41 -8.78
N PHE A 355 4.64 -14.69 -8.18
CA PHE A 355 4.66 -14.39 -6.74
C PHE A 355 4.52 -15.65 -5.89
N GLU A 356 3.54 -16.50 -6.20
CA GLU A 356 3.29 -17.75 -5.48
C GLU A 356 4.48 -18.72 -5.58
N ASP A 357 5.07 -18.86 -6.75
CA ASP A 357 6.19 -19.78 -6.99
C ASP A 357 7.41 -19.36 -6.18
N LEU A 358 7.78 -18.09 -6.25
CA LEU A 358 8.87 -17.53 -5.45
C LEU A 358 8.56 -17.59 -3.95
N GLU A 359 7.31 -17.38 -3.54
CA GLU A 359 6.94 -17.51 -2.14
C GLU A 359 7.02 -18.97 -1.64
N LYS A 360 6.59 -19.94 -2.45
CA LYS A 360 6.72 -21.38 -2.16
C LYS A 360 8.20 -21.76 -2.06
N GLU A 361 9.02 -21.32 -3.01
CA GLU A 361 10.48 -21.53 -3.01
C GLU A 361 11.12 -20.98 -1.73
N SER A 362 10.80 -19.72 -1.37
CA SER A 362 11.29 -19.11 -0.12
C SER A 362 10.87 -19.91 1.11
N LYS A 363 9.62 -20.40 1.17
CA LYS A 363 9.13 -21.25 2.27
C LYS A 363 9.87 -22.58 2.33
N ILE A 364 10.16 -23.22 1.20
CA ILE A 364 10.91 -24.49 1.13
C ILE A 364 12.35 -24.29 1.62
N LEU A 365 13.03 -23.23 1.19
CA LEU A 365 14.39 -22.91 1.63
C LEU A 365 14.44 -22.65 3.14
N LEU A 366 13.47 -21.90 3.67
CA LEU A 366 13.34 -21.65 5.11
C LEU A 366 13.01 -22.93 5.90
N ALA A 367 12.14 -23.79 5.37
CA ALA A 367 11.82 -25.07 6.00
C ALA A 367 13.05 -25.96 6.08
N ARG A 368 13.78 -26.12 4.97
CA ARG A 368 15.05 -26.87 4.92
C ARG A 368 16.06 -26.33 5.93
N ARG A 369 16.18 -25.01 6.07
CA ARG A 369 17.08 -24.40 7.06
C ARG A 369 16.63 -24.65 8.48
N SER A 370 15.32 -24.66 8.74
CA SER A 370 14.75 -24.99 10.05
C SER A 370 14.96 -26.45 10.42
N ASP A 371 14.86 -27.36 9.45
CA ASP A 371 15.13 -28.78 9.66
C ASP A 371 16.61 -29.01 10.02
N GLN A 372 17.53 -28.34 9.30
CA GLN A 372 18.96 -28.35 9.61
C GLN A 372 19.24 -27.78 11.00
N ALA A 373 18.60 -26.67 11.36
CA ALA A 373 18.72 -26.09 12.69
C ALA A 373 18.22 -27.07 13.75
N CYS A 374 17.10 -27.76 13.52
CA CYS A 374 16.56 -28.74 14.46
C CYS A 374 17.53 -29.91 14.72
N GLN A 375 18.41 -30.26 13.77
CA GLN A 375 19.43 -31.28 13.98
C GLN A 375 20.44 -30.91 15.08
N LEU A 376 20.62 -29.62 15.39
CA LEU A 376 21.50 -29.13 16.47
C LEU A 376 21.05 -29.56 17.87
N MET A 377 19.82 -30.08 18.01
CA MET A 377 19.37 -30.72 19.25
C MET A 377 20.21 -31.94 19.61
N HIS A 378 20.75 -32.66 18.62
CA HIS A 378 21.64 -33.79 18.85
C HIS A 378 22.96 -33.30 19.45
N ASP A 379 23.42 -33.96 20.51
CA ASP A 379 24.62 -33.62 21.29
C ASP A 379 24.60 -32.21 21.92
N SER A 380 23.43 -31.57 22.03
CA SER A 380 23.30 -30.18 22.53
C SER A 380 24.16 -29.15 21.79
N LYS A 381 24.41 -29.35 20.48
CA LYS A 381 25.22 -28.45 19.66
C LYS A 381 24.65 -27.04 19.54
N TYR A 382 23.33 -26.88 19.75
CA TYR A 382 22.67 -25.58 19.74
C TYR A 382 23.25 -24.58 20.76
N GLN A 383 23.86 -25.05 21.87
CA GLN A 383 24.51 -24.19 22.86
C GLN A 383 25.74 -23.47 22.30
N LYS A 384 26.32 -23.98 21.21
CA LYS A 384 27.45 -23.37 20.51
C LYS A 384 27.02 -22.49 19.33
N ASP A 385 25.73 -22.49 18.98
CA ASP A 385 25.22 -21.69 17.87
C ASP A 385 24.99 -20.24 18.30
N LEU A 386 25.47 -19.27 17.50
CA LEU A 386 25.43 -17.85 17.86
C LEU A 386 24.02 -17.24 17.79
N TRP A 387 23.08 -17.84 17.04
CA TRP A 387 21.75 -17.27 16.80
C TRP A 387 20.63 -18.02 17.51
N LEU A 388 20.79 -19.32 17.78
CA LEU A 388 19.71 -20.19 18.29
C LEU A 388 19.90 -20.65 19.75
N TRP A 389 20.97 -20.23 20.43
CA TRP A 389 21.25 -20.64 21.81
C TRP A 389 20.17 -20.22 22.83
N ASP A 390 19.47 -19.11 22.59
CA ASP A 390 18.47 -18.52 23.47
C ASP A 390 17.01 -18.95 23.16
N GLU A 391 16.83 -19.87 22.21
CA GLU A 391 15.52 -20.37 21.80
C GLU A 391 15.00 -21.53 22.68
N ASP A 392 13.70 -21.81 22.61
CA ASP A 392 13.00 -22.82 23.43
C ASP A 392 13.20 -24.24 22.88
N TRP A 393 14.29 -24.89 23.31
CA TRP A 393 14.69 -26.26 22.93
C TRP A 393 14.00 -27.37 23.72
N ASP A 394 13.07 -27.05 24.62
CA ASP A 394 12.35 -28.05 25.41
C ASP A 394 11.51 -28.96 24.50
N SER A 395 11.57 -30.28 24.76
CA SER A 395 10.80 -31.29 24.05
C SER A 395 9.66 -31.82 24.93
N LYS A 396 8.51 -32.15 24.32
CA LYS A 396 7.44 -32.86 25.05
C LYS A 396 7.66 -34.35 24.96
N GLU A 397 7.84 -34.99 26.11
CA GLU A 397 7.90 -36.43 26.25
C GLU A 397 6.53 -37.08 25.97
N ILE A 398 6.55 -38.26 25.37
CA ILE A 398 5.35 -39.07 25.13
C ILE A 398 4.99 -39.77 26.44
N LYS A 399 3.90 -39.33 27.09
CA LYS A 399 3.33 -40.06 28.22
C LYS A 399 2.53 -41.26 27.69
N ILE A 400 3.15 -42.44 27.72
CA ILE A 400 2.48 -43.71 27.41
C ILE A 400 1.50 -44.03 28.55
N LYS A 401 0.30 -44.54 28.23
CA LYS A 401 -0.61 -45.06 29.25
C LYS A 401 0.01 -46.33 29.85
N ILE A 402 0.34 -46.31 31.12
CA ILE A 402 0.65 -47.53 31.88
C ILE A 402 -0.63 -48.35 31.93
N ALA A 403 -0.56 -49.65 31.56
CA ALA A 403 -1.70 -50.56 31.62
C ALA A 403 -2.36 -50.50 33.02
N PRO A 404 -3.69 -50.38 33.11
CA PRO A 404 -4.35 -50.35 34.41
C PRO A 404 -4.08 -51.67 35.14
N LYS A 405 -3.43 -51.61 36.30
CA LYS A 405 -3.38 -52.75 37.23
C LYS A 405 -4.83 -53.03 37.66
N GLY A 406 -5.32 -54.18 37.21
CA GLY A 406 -6.62 -54.81 37.46
C GLY A 406 -7.65 -54.02 38.26
N LYS A 407 -8.71 -53.56 37.59
CA LYS A 407 -10.04 -53.45 38.21
C LYS A 407 -11.10 -53.97 37.25
N SER A 408 -11.97 -54.76 37.86
CA SER A 408 -13.04 -55.60 37.34
C SER A 408 -13.89 -54.97 36.25
N GLN A 409 -14.22 -55.78 35.24
CA GLN A 409 -15.16 -55.50 34.17
C GLN A 409 -16.49 -54.98 34.72
N LYS A 410 -16.96 -53.85 34.16
CA LYS A 410 -18.39 -53.56 34.04
C LYS A 410 -18.68 -53.46 32.56
N GLU A 411 -19.50 -54.39 32.08
CA GLU A 411 -20.07 -54.41 30.73
C GLU A 411 -20.76 -53.07 30.45
N THR A 412 -20.40 -52.45 29.33
CA THR A 412 -21.22 -51.38 28.74
C THR A 412 -21.35 -51.70 27.26
N ILE A 413 -22.61 -51.89 26.86
CA ILE A 413 -23.07 -52.33 25.55
C ILE A 413 -22.68 -51.28 24.49
N THR A 414 -21.95 -51.69 23.46
CA THR A 414 -21.79 -50.94 22.20
C THR A 414 -22.50 -51.69 21.09
N THR A 415 -23.46 -51.03 20.48
CA THR A 415 -24.17 -51.40 19.25
C THR A 415 -23.21 -51.48 18.06
N GLU A 416 -23.15 -52.64 17.40
CA GLU A 416 -22.50 -52.83 16.10
C GLU A 416 -23.32 -52.16 14.99
N PRO A 417 -22.69 -51.46 14.02
CA PRO A 417 -23.33 -51.17 12.75
C PRO A 417 -23.32 -52.44 11.89
N GLN A 418 -24.50 -52.93 11.55
CA GLN A 418 -24.69 -53.90 10.49
C GLN A 418 -24.38 -53.23 9.14
N ASN A 419 -23.36 -53.71 8.44
CA ASN A 419 -23.32 -53.71 6.98
C ASN A 419 -22.63 -54.99 6.54
N LYS A 420 -23.43 -55.87 5.93
CA LYS A 420 -22.99 -57.04 5.18
C LYS A 420 -22.66 -56.57 3.78
N ASP A 421 -21.43 -56.75 3.35
CA ASP A 421 -21.11 -56.91 1.93
C ASP A 421 -20.52 -58.32 1.74
N GLU A 422 -21.22 -59.10 0.92
CA GLU A 422 -20.88 -60.46 0.53
C GLU A 422 -19.75 -60.43 -0.51
N ASN A 423 -18.51 -60.54 -0.07
CA ASN A 423 -17.36 -61.06 -0.83
C ASN A 423 -16.24 -61.38 0.16
N ASP A 424 -16.31 -62.56 0.77
CA ASP A 424 -15.31 -63.09 1.70
C ASP A 424 -14.02 -63.50 0.95
N GLU A 425 -13.20 -62.54 0.56
CA GLU A 425 -11.75 -62.70 0.75
C GLU A 425 -11.49 -62.27 2.19
N VAL A 426 -11.38 -63.24 3.09
CA VAL A 426 -10.92 -63.00 4.46
C VAL A 426 -9.58 -62.29 4.35
N ASP A 427 -9.56 -61.01 4.71
CA ASP A 427 -8.38 -60.16 4.62
C ASP A 427 -7.29 -60.76 5.53
N GLU A 428 -6.42 -61.62 4.98
CA GLU A 428 -5.34 -62.30 5.71
C GLU A 428 -4.44 -61.29 6.45
N LEU A 429 -4.39 -60.06 5.93
CA LEU A 429 -3.72 -58.94 6.56
C LEU A 429 -4.45 -58.54 7.86
N ALA A 430 -5.78 -58.47 7.88
CA ALA A 430 -6.54 -58.12 9.09
C ALA A 430 -6.28 -59.10 10.25
N GLU A 431 -6.12 -60.40 9.98
CA GLU A 431 -5.71 -61.38 11.00
C GLU A 431 -4.25 -61.23 11.43
N LYS A 432 -3.31 -61.02 10.50
CA LYS A 432 -1.89 -60.75 10.83
C LYS A 432 -1.70 -59.47 11.65
N PHE A 433 -2.47 -58.42 11.34
CA PHE A 433 -2.43 -57.13 12.01
C PHE A 433 -3.34 -57.04 13.25
N LYS A 434 -4.12 -58.09 13.58
CA LYS A 434 -5.01 -58.13 14.75
C LYS A 434 -4.27 -57.87 16.07
N ASN A 435 -3.02 -58.33 16.17
CA ASN A 435 -2.15 -58.04 17.32
C ASN A 435 -1.71 -56.57 17.38
N LEU A 436 -1.55 -55.90 16.23
CA LEU A 436 -1.23 -54.47 16.13
C LEU A 436 -2.44 -53.58 16.46
N TRP A 437 -3.65 -53.99 16.09
CA TRP A 437 -4.88 -53.31 16.52
C TRP A 437 -5.10 -53.39 18.04
N LYS A 438 -4.73 -54.50 18.70
CA LYS A 438 -4.73 -54.59 20.18
C LYS A 438 -3.76 -53.60 20.83
N THR A 439 -2.63 -53.29 20.19
CA THR A 439 -1.69 -52.27 20.69
C THR A 439 -2.18 -50.83 20.52
N ALA A 440 -3.28 -50.59 19.80
CA ALA A 440 -3.88 -49.26 19.69
C ALA A 440 -4.38 -48.71 21.04
N GLU A 441 -4.77 -49.59 21.98
CA GLU A 441 -5.22 -49.20 23.33
C GLU A 441 -4.10 -48.61 24.19
N LEU A 442 -2.84 -48.92 23.86
CA LEU A 442 -1.64 -48.39 24.51
C LEU A 442 -1.26 -46.98 24.00
N LEU A 443 -1.91 -46.49 22.95
CA LEU A 443 -1.64 -45.17 22.41
C LEU A 443 -2.17 -44.05 23.34
N PRO A 444 -1.45 -42.92 23.45
CA PRO A 444 -1.91 -41.76 24.21
C PRO A 444 -3.27 -41.26 23.71
N LYS A 445 -4.18 -40.93 24.65
CA LYS A 445 -5.51 -40.36 24.32
C LYS A 445 -5.39 -39.01 23.59
N VAL A 446 -4.32 -38.26 23.84
CA VAL A 446 -3.96 -37.04 23.13
C VAL A 446 -2.62 -37.27 22.46
N ARG A 447 -2.58 -37.27 21.13
CA ARG A 447 -1.33 -37.40 20.36
C ARG A 447 -0.63 -36.03 20.34
N PRO A 448 0.50 -35.84 21.04
CA PRO A 448 1.22 -34.56 20.96
C PRO A 448 1.74 -34.35 19.53
N LEU A 449 1.61 -33.14 19.00
CA LEU A 449 2.17 -32.77 17.70
C LEU A 449 3.69 -32.93 17.72
N LEU A 450 4.28 -33.78 16.87
CA LEU A 450 5.74 -33.98 16.74
C LEU A 450 6.47 -34.12 18.10
N PRO A 451 6.26 -35.24 18.83
CA PRO A 451 6.99 -35.47 20.07
C PRO A 451 8.49 -35.64 19.82
N GLY A 452 9.31 -35.16 20.75
CA GLY A 452 10.78 -35.14 20.61
C GLY A 452 11.36 -33.97 19.81
N TYR A 453 10.53 -33.13 19.17
CA TYR A 453 10.99 -31.90 18.52
C TYR A 453 10.96 -30.70 19.49
N PRO A 454 11.84 -29.71 19.31
CA PRO A 454 11.84 -28.45 20.08
C PRO A 454 10.52 -27.70 20.00
N ASN A 455 10.14 -27.02 21.09
CA ASN A 455 8.92 -26.22 21.12
C ASN A 455 8.92 -25.08 20.10
N TRP A 456 10.06 -24.41 19.85
CA TRP A 456 10.15 -23.38 18.82
C TRP A 456 9.80 -23.93 17.44
N TYR A 457 10.29 -25.12 17.08
CA TYR A 457 10.07 -25.76 15.78
C TYR A 457 8.63 -26.22 15.62
N ARG A 458 8.04 -26.80 16.67
CA ARG A 458 6.64 -27.24 16.68
C ARG A 458 5.64 -26.10 16.49
N LYS A 459 5.96 -24.89 16.96
CA LYS A 459 5.15 -23.68 16.72
C LYS A 459 5.09 -23.32 15.23
N LEU A 460 6.02 -23.80 14.41
CA LEU A 460 6.08 -23.56 12.97
C LEU A 460 5.30 -24.60 12.15
N CYS A 461 4.85 -25.69 12.76
CA CYS A 461 4.15 -26.77 12.10
C CYS A 461 2.63 -26.62 12.17
N THR A 462 1.93 -26.98 11.10
CA THR A 462 0.46 -27.11 11.09
C THR A 462 0.01 -28.38 11.83
N LYS A 463 -1.25 -28.43 12.26
CA LYS A 463 -1.80 -29.63 12.92
C LYS A 463 -2.26 -30.67 11.89
N PRO A 464 -2.19 -31.98 12.18
CA PRO A 464 -2.61 -33.05 11.27
C PRO A 464 -4.04 -32.89 10.73
N ASP A 465 -4.96 -32.40 11.55
CA ASP A 465 -6.37 -32.22 11.18
C ASP A 465 -6.61 -31.00 10.26
N SER A 466 -5.58 -30.24 9.91
CA SER A 466 -5.73 -28.98 9.16
C SER A 466 -5.88 -29.17 7.65
N SER A 467 -5.40 -30.28 7.08
CA SER A 467 -5.46 -30.53 5.64
C SER A 467 -5.43 -32.03 5.31
N PRO A 468 -6.16 -32.49 4.28
CA PRO A 468 -6.15 -33.91 3.87
C PRO A 468 -4.76 -34.44 3.49
N ASN A 469 -3.89 -33.58 2.95
CA ASN A 469 -2.52 -33.90 2.53
C ASN A 469 -1.48 -33.35 3.52
N TRP A 470 -1.77 -33.39 4.82
CA TRP A 470 -0.85 -32.86 5.82
C TRP A 470 0.47 -33.64 5.82
N VAL A 471 1.59 -32.92 5.77
CA VAL A 471 2.94 -33.48 5.90
C VAL A 471 3.59 -32.91 7.17
N PRO A 472 4.37 -33.69 7.93
CA PRO A 472 5.22 -33.18 9.00
C PRO A 472 6.24 -32.14 8.48
N GLY A 473 6.23 -30.92 9.01
CA GLY A 473 7.22 -29.90 8.65
C GLY A 473 6.82 -28.47 9.04
N PRO A 474 7.75 -27.49 8.96
CA PRO A 474 7.51 -26.11 9.39
C PRO A 474 6.85 -25.29 8.27
N HIS A 475 5.55 -25.51 8.05
CA HIS A 475 4.77 -24.89 6.97
C HIS A 475 4.38 -23.43 7.22
N LEU A 476 4.39 -22.97 8.47
CA LEU A 476 3.94 -21.62 8.86
C LEU A 476 5.06 -20.57 8.75
N LEU A 477 6.24 -20.96 8.28
CA LEU A 477 7.41 -20.09 8.17
C LEU A 477 7.18 -18.94 7.18
N SER A 478 7.59 -17.75 7.58
CA SER A 478 7.63 -16.58 6.72
C SER A 478 8.75 -15.63 7.11
N THR A 479 9.14 -14.77 6.18
CA THR A 479 10.16 -13.71 6.37
C THR A 479 9.76 -12.65 7.41
N SER A 480 8.51 -12.65 7.88
CA SER A 480 8.03 -11.76 8.94
C SER A 480 8.18 -12.33 10.35
N MET A 481 8.46 -13.63 10.50
CA MET A 481 8.60 -14.25 11.81
C MET A 481 9.92 -13.87 12.48
N LYS A 482 9.88 -13.70 13.82
CA LYS A 482 11.05 -13.33 14.62
C LYS A 482 12.20 -14.37 14.58
N ILE A 483 11.88 -15.64 14.36
CA ILE A 483 12.90 -16.69 14.29
C ILE A 483 13.63 -16.71 12.94
N THR A 484 13.04 -16.14 11.90
CA THR A 484 13.58 -16.21 10.53
C THR A 484 14.95 -15.54 10.38
N PRO A 485 15.21 -14.33 10.92
CA PRO A 485 16.55 -13.74 10.88
C PRO A 485 17.63 -14.59 11.58
N LYS A 486 17.25 -15.31 12.66
CA LYS A 486 18.16 -16.23 13.38
C LYS A 486 18.46 -17.48 12.54
N LEU A 487 17.43 -18.09 11.94
CA LEU A 487 17.58 -19.25 11.05
C LEU A 487 18.44 -18.94 9.83
N LEU A 488 18.32 -17.72 9.29
CA LEU A 488 19.13 -17.22 8.19
C LEU A 488 20.54 -16.78 8.63
N SER A 489 20.88 -16.86 9.92
CA SER A 489 22.20 -16.47 10.46
C SER A 489 22.63 -15.08 10.01
N LEU A 490 21.69 -14.11 10.07
CA LEU A 490 21.95 -12.76 9.57
C LEU A 490 22.97 -12.01 10.42
N THR A 491 23.78 -11.21 9.76
CA THR A 491 24.79 -10.33 10.36
C THR A 491 24.58 -8.88 9.94
N TRP A 492 24.91 -7.95 10.84
CA TRP A 492 25.01 -6.53 10.56
C TRP A 492 26.49 -6.12 10.62
N GLU A 493 27.05 -5.69 9.49
CA GLU A 493 28.47 -5.34 9.32
C GLU A 493 29.43 -6.47 9.79
N GLY A 494 28.98 -7.72 9.64
CA GLY A 494 29.71 -8.92 10.06
C GLY A 494 29.39 -9.41 11.48
N TYR A 495 28.70 -8.62 12.31
CA TYR A 495 28.31 -9.00 13.67
C TYR A 495 26.97 -9.73 13.70
N PRO A 496 26.79 -10.80 14.51
CA PRO A 496 25.55 -11.58 14.54
C PRO A 496 24.39 -10.75 15.09
N LEU A 497 23.23 -10.84 14.41
CA LEU A 497 22.00 -10.23 14.88
C LEU A 497 21.39 -10.99 16.07
N HIS A 498 20.87 -10.23 17.02
CA HIS A 498 20.15 -10.76 18.18
C HIS A 498 18.91 -9.90 18.48
N TYR A 499 17.92 -10.50 19.13
CA TYR A 499 16.66 -9.84 19.45
C TYR A 499 16.45 -9.75 20.95
N LEU A 500 16.30 -8.53 21.47
CA LEU A 500 15.92 -8.29 22.86
C LEU A 500 14.47 -7.78 22.96
N ARG A 501 13.72 -8.22 23.97
CA ARG A 501 12.29 -7.87 24.12
C ARG A 501 12.07 -6.37 24.38
N ASP A 502 12.99 -5.71 25.06
CA ASP A 502 12.95 -4.29 25.42
C ASP A 502 13.49 -3.36 24.30
N LYS A 503 14.52 -3.80 23.57
CA LYS A 503 15.24 -2.98 22.58
C LYS A 503 14.98 -3.34 21.11
N GLY A 504 14.32 -4.47 20.84
CA GLY A 504 14.10 -4.97 19.48
C GLY A 504 15.32 -5.67 18.90
N TRP A 505 15.48 -5.60 17.57
CA TRP A 505 16.64 -6.16 16.88
C TRP A 505 17.89 -5.28 17.01
N GLY A 506 19.03 -5.94 17.20
CA GLY A 506 20.36 -5.35 17.28
C GLY A 506 21.43 -6.36 16.88
N PHE A 507 22.69 -6.00 17.07
CA PHE A 507 23.84 -6.85 16.81
C PHE A 507 24.77 -6.93 18.03
N LEU A 508 25.49 -8.05 18.14
CA LEU A 508 26.38 -8.35 19.27
C LEU A 508 27.84 -8.06 18.92
N VAL A 509 28.51 -7.26 19.74
CA VAL A 509 29.94 -6.93 19.61
C VAL A 509 30.68 -7.38 20.87
N PRO A 510 31.62 -8.34 20.79
CA PRO A 510 32.38 -8.80 21.95
C PRO A 510 33.38 -7.73 22.42
N PHE A 511 33.58 -7.63 23.74
CA PHE A 511 34.60 -6.76 24.34
C PHE A 511 35.46 -7.43 25.42
N SER A 512 35.09 -8.62 25.90
CA SER A 512 35.90 -9.45 26.82
C SER A 512 36.31 -10.76 26.13
N ASP A 513 37.52 -11.22 26.46
CA ASP A 513 38.12 -12.51 26.07
C ASP A 513 38.05 -13.57 27.19
N ASP A 514 37.34 -13.30 28.29
CA ASP A 514 37.29 -14.21 29.44
C ASP A 514 36.41 -15.44 29.15
N VAL A 515 36.94 -16.43 28.43
CA VAL A 515 36.22 -17.67 28.07
C VAL A 515 35.97 -18.59 29.28
N ASP A 516 36.63 -18.36 30.41
CA ASP A 516 36.59 -19.23 31.60
C ASP A 516 35.35 -19.04 32.50
N LEU A 517 34.54 -18.00 32.25
CA LEU A 517 33.26 -17.79 32.93
C LEU A 517 32.14 -18.55 32.20
N GLU A 518 31.41 -19.42 32.91
CA GLU A 518 30.21 -20.09 32.38
C GLU A 518 29.13 -19.04 32.06
N ARG A 519 28.79 -18.92 30.77
CA ARG A 519 27.80 -17.99 30.22
C ARG A 519 26.82 -18.73 29.32
N GLN A 520 25.62 -18.17 29.12
CA GLN A 520 24.65 -18.74 28.18
C GLN A 520 25.05 -18.41 26.73
N LEU A 521 25.70 -17.27 26.51
CA LEU A 521 26.23 -16.88 25.22
C LEU A 521 27.52 -17.64 24.86
N PRO A 522 27.62 -18.28 23.68
CA PRO A 522 28.84 -18.96 23.23
C PRO A 522 29.95 -17.97 22.81
N LEU A 523 30.63 -17.39 23.80
CA LEU A 523 31.66 -16.36 23.60
C LEU A 523 32.84 -16.85 22.75
N LYS A 524 33.24 -18.13 22.89
CA LYS A 524 34.33 -18.72 22.11
C LYS A 524 34.08 -18.70 20.60
N GLU A 525 32.85 -19.03 20.19
CA GLU A 525 32.44 -19.02 18.79
C GLU A 525 32.24 -17.59 18.29
N LEU A 526 31.77 -16.69 19.17
CA LEU A 526 31.62 -15.27 18.84
C LEU A 526 32.98 -14.61 18.58
N LEU A 527 33.98 -14.89 19.41
CA LEU A 527 35.35 -14.39 19.23
C LEU A 527 36.02 -14.98 17.97
N ALA A 528 35.72 -16.22 17.61
CA ALA A 528 36.19 -16.83 16.38
C ALA A 528 35.61 -16.14 15.13
N LYS A 529 34.33 -15.75 15.18
CA LYS A 529 33.66 -15.04 14.08
C LYS A 529 33.94 -13.54 14.07
N CYS A 530 34.10 -12.92 15.24
CA CYS A 530 34.29 -11.49 15.43
C CYS A 530 35.45 -11.28 16.43
N PRO A 531 36.70 -11.21 15.93
CA PRO A 531 37.87 -10.97 16.78
C PRO A 531 37.74 -9.65 17.55
N LEU A 532 38.30 -9.61 18.75
CA LEU A 532 38.38 -8.36 19.52
C LEU A 532 39.18 -7.31 18.73
N LEU A 533 38.61 -6.11 18.64
CA LEU A 533 39.30 -4.92 18.16
C LEU A 533 40.38 -4.55 19.18
N THR A 534 41.56 -5.16 19.09
CA THR A 534 42.71 -4.81 19.93
C THR A 534 43.61 -3.83 19.20
N ASP A 535 44.01 -2.75 19.88
CA ASP A 535 45.04 -1.77 19.47
C ASP A 535 46.46 -2.38 19.28
N LYS A 536 46.59 -3.72 19.23
CA LYS A 536 47.84 -4.47 19.24
C LYS A 536 48.25 -5.04 17.87
N ALA A 537 47.82 -4.42 16.77
CA ALA A 537 48.46 -4.60 15.45
C ALA A 537 49.70 -3.70 15.26
N ARG A 538 50.35 -3.30 16.35
CA ARG A 538 51.64 -2.59 16.34
C ARG A 538 52.68 -3.49 17.01
N ILE A 539 53.72 -3.81 16.25
CA ILE A 539 54.98 -4.50 16.59
C ILE A 539 54.99 -5.98 16.15
N GLY A 540 55.55 -6.20 14.95
CA GLY A 540 55.85 -7.53 14.41
C GLY A 540 56.31 -7.52 12.95
N ASP A 541 57.54 -7.09 12.72
CA ASP A 541 58.41 -7.31 11.54
C ASP A 541 58.15 -6.54 10.23
N SER A 542 59.16 -5.76 9.84
CA SER A 542 59.06 -4.59 8.94
C SER A 542 59.46 -4.83 7.48
N SER A 543 59.15 -5.98 6.89
CA SER A 543 59.40 -6.16 5.44
C SER A 543 58.43 -7.06 4.67
N GLN A 544 57.38 -7.60 5.30
CA GLN A 544 56.40 -8.46 4.62
C GLN A 544 54.96 -7.93 4.62
N ALA A 545 54.72 -6.72 5.15
CA ALA A 545 53.39 -6.12 5.21
C ALA A 545 53.02 -5.26 4.00
N MET A 546 53.98 -4.75 3.20
CA MET A 546 53.67 -3.76 2.16
C MET A 546 52.96 -4.31 0.90
N SER A 547 52.86 -5.64 0.72
CA SER A 547 52.11 -6.23 -0.40
C SER A 547 50.65 -6.52 -0.07
N ASP A 548 50.33 -6.84 1.19
CA ASP A 548 48.97 -7.20 1.60
C ASP A 548 48.18 -6.02 2.21
N LEU A 549 48.89 -4.92 2.55
CA LEU A 549 48.32 -3.73 3.17
C LEU A 549 47.62 -2.77 2.20
N THR A 550 47.74 -2.97 0.88
CA THR A 550 47.14 -2.03 -0.10
C THR A 550 45.82 -2.55 -0.69
N LYS A 551 45.45 -3.82 -0.48
CA LYS A 551 44.20 -4.41 -1.00
C LYS A 551 43.15 -4.76 0.06
N ASN A 552 43.53 -4.98 1.32
CA ASN A 552 42.57 -5.30 2.40
C ASN A 552 42.22 -4.10 3.30
N VAL A 553 42.97 -3.01 3.19
CA VAL A 553 42.90 -1.85 4.10
C VAL A 553 41.86 -0.83 3.63
N ASP A 554 41.61 -0.70 2.32
CA ASP A 554 40.53 0.17 1.81
C ASP A 554 39.12 -0.42 2.05
N ASP A 555 38.96 -1.75 2.07
CA ASP A 555 37.64 -2.40 2.20
C ASP A 555 37.18 -2.59 3.67
N TYR A 556 38.08 -2.55 4.66
CA TYR A 556 37.76 -2.80 6.07
C TYR A 556 37.75 -1.57 6.99
N LEU A 557 38.48 -0.49 6.65
CA LEU A 557 38.79 0.58 7.62
C LEU A 557 37.80 1.75 7.67
N MET A 558 37.02 2.03 6.62
CA MET A 558 36.16 3.23 6.64
C MET A 558 34.80 3.04 7.33
N LYS A 559 34.34 1.80 7.59
CA LYS A 559 33.00 1.53 8.15
C LYS A 559 32.98 0.96 9.59
N LYS A 560 34.01 0.20 10.00
CA LYS A 560 34.11 -0.37 11.37
C LYS A 560 34.54 0.63 12.46
N GLU A 561 35.11 1.78 12.09
CA GLU A 561 35.58 2.80 13.05
C GLU A 561 34.47 3.60 13.74
N PHE A 562 33.24 3.62 13.20
CA PHE A 562 32.16 4.44 13.79
C PHE A 562 31.76 3.96 15.18
N TYR A 563 31.71 2.64 15.39
CA TYR A 563 31.25 2.04 16.65
C TYR A 563 32.36 1.87 17.71
N SER A 564 33.64 1.89 17.31
CA SER A 564 34.78 1.80 18.26
C SER A 564 34.98 3.09 19.07
N ARG A 565 34.46 4.22 18.59
CA ARG A 565 34.68 5.55 19.21
C ARG A 565 33.62 5.95 20.24
N VAL A 566 32.62 5.10 20.49
CA VAL A 566 31.51 5.42 21.41
C VAL A 566 31.91 5.13 22.86
N LYS A 567 32.36 6.16 23.58
CA LYS A 567 32.74 6.07 25.01
C LYS A 567 31.56 5.73 25.92
N LYS A 568 31.89 5.08 27.03
CA LYS A 568 31.04 4.35 28.00
C LYS A 568 29.87 5.11 28.67
N ASP A 569 29.61 6.41 28.40
CA ASP A 569 28.66 7.19 29.21
C ASP A 569 27.89 8.36 28.53
N GLN A 570 27.77 8.41 27.20
CA GLN A 570 27.01 9.51 26.54
C GLN A 570 26.05 9.06 25.42
N THR A 571 25.23 8.01 25.61
CA THR A 571 24.41 7.46 24.49
C THR A 571 22.91 7.28 24.73
N GLY A 572 22.34 7.73 25.85
CA GLY A 572 20.87 7.78 26.00
C GLY A 572 20.12 6.46 25.75
N GLY A 573 20.75 5.29 26.01
CA GLY A 573 20.12 3.97 25.87
C GLY A 573 20.29 3.26 24.52
N LEU A 574 21.28 3.65 23.72
CA LEU A 574 21.59 3.09 22.39
C LEU A 574 22.23 1.67 22.43
N TYR A 575 22.90 1.32 23.53
CA TYR A 575 23.49 -0.01 23.73
C TYR A 575 23.15 -0.60 25.11
N LYS A 576 23.24 -1.93 25.24
CA LYS A 576 23.04 -2.67 26.50
C LYS A 576 24.15 -3.70 26.66
N GLU A 577 24.67 -3.85 27.87
CA GLU A 577 25.65 -4.88 28.19
C GLU A 577 24.95 -6.22 28.41
N ILE A 578 25.47 -7.29 27.79
CA ILE A 578 24.98 -8.67 27.93
C ILE A 578 26.09 -9.50 28.57
N GLU A 579 25.78 -10.11 29.73
CA GLU A 579 26.61 -11.10 30.45
C GLU A 579 28.08 -10.70 30.64
N GLU A 580 28.35 -9.39 30.77
CA GLU A 580 29.69 -8.79 30.95
C GLU A 580 30.71 -9.18 29.86
N CYS A 581 30.24 -9.59 28.68
CA CYS A 581 31.09 -10.06 27.59
C CYS A 581 30.84 -9.36 26.25
N CYS A 582 29.62 -8.87 26.02
CA CYS A 582 29.20 -8.29 24.75
C CYS A 582 28.38 -7.01 24.91
N TRP A 583 28.57 -6.09 23.97
CA TRP A 583 27.68 -4.96 23.75
C TRP A 583 26.59 -5.34 22.76
N PHE A 584 25.34 -5.05 23.11
CA PHE A 584 24.22 -5.09 22.19
C PHE A 584 23.96 -3.69 21.65
N PHE A 585 24.07 -3.52 20.34
CA PHE A 585 23.72 -2.27 19.66
C PHE A 585 22.40 -2.40 18.92
N LYS A 586 21.48 -1.48 19.19
CA LYS A 586 20.17 -1.45 18.55
C LYS A 586 20.30 -1.06 17.06
N LEU A 587 19.55 -1.74 16.19
CA LEU A 587 19.51 -1.37 14.77
C LEU A 587 18.87 0.01 14.55
N PRO A 588 19.39 0.81 13.60
CA PRO A 588 18.85 2.14 13.30
C PRO A 588 17.45 2.02 12.69
N HIS A 589 16.49 2.78 13.23
CA HIS A 589 15.12 2.84 12.73
C HIS A 589 14.91 4.10 11.87
N LYS A 590 14.15 3.99 10.78
CA LYS A 590 13.88 5.12 9.86
C LYS A 590 13.23 6.33 10.53
N ASP A 591 12.38 6.09 11.53
CA ASP A 591 11.63 7.12 12.26
C ASP A 591 12.39 7.67 13.49
N GLY A 592 13.68 7.31 13.64
CA GLY A 592 14.57 7.81 14.69
C GLY A 592 14.92 6.80 15.78
N ALA A 593 15.90 7.14 16.62
CA ALA A 593 16.54 6.24 17.58
C ALA A 593 15.61 5.71 18.70
N ALA A 594 14.50 6.40 18.97
CA ALA A 594 13.51 6.00 19.98
C ALA A 594 12.76 4.72 19.59
N TYR A 595 12.57 4.45 18.29
CA TYR A 595 11.73 3.35 17.79
C TYR A 595 12.52 2.05 17.61
N ASN A 596 11.93 0.91 17.97
CA ASN A 596 12.57 -0.40 17.89
C ASN A 596 12.35 -1.06 16.53
N VAL A 597 13.41 -1.66 15.96
CA VAL A 597 13.28 -2.47 14.76
C VAL A 597 12.60 -3.79 15.12
N GLY A 598 11.44 -4.04 14.52
CA GLY A 598 10.65 -5.26 14.74
C GLY A 598 11.05 -6.43 13.83
N ASN A 599 11.41 -6.15 12.57
CA ASN A 599 11.84 -7.15 11.59
C ASN A 599 12.99 -6.59 10.73
N PRO A 600 14.20 -7.19 10.77
CA PRO A 600 15.34 -6.77 9.95
C PRO A 600 15.19 -7.17 8.46
N LEU A 601 14.18 -7.96 8.12
CA LEU A 601 13.78 -8.28 6.73
C LEU A 601 12.66 -7.37 6.21
N ALA A 602 12.30 -6.32 6.95
CA ALA A 602 11.30 -5.35 6.50
C ALA A 602 11.80 -4.53 5.30
N LYS A 603 10.86 -3.91 4.57
CA LYS A 603 11.11 -3.12 3.36
C LYS A 603 12.26 -2.11 3.52
N ASP A 604 12.33 -1.44 4.67
CA ASP A 604 13.29 -0.37 4.93
C ASP A 604 14.75 -0.87 5.01
N PHE A 605 14.95 -2.16 5.31
CA PHE A 605 16.27 -2.78 5.42
C PHE A 605 16.69 -3.53 4.16
N LEU A 606 15.82 -3.64 3.15
CA LEU A 606 16.13 -4.37 1.91
C LEU A 606 17.32 -3.77 1.15
N ASN A 607 17.48 -2.43 1.18
CA ASN A 607 18.62 -1.76 0.55
C ASN A 607 19.94 -1.98 1.32
N LYS A 608 19.86 -2.28 2.63
CA LYS A 608 21.04 -2.58 3.45
C LYS A 608 21.70 -3.90 3.08
N PHE A 609 20.97 -4.79 2.40
CA PHE A 609 21.57 -5.99 1.79
C PHE A 609 22.45 -5.65 0.59
N SER A 610 22.01 -4.75 -0.31
CA SER A 610 22.84 -4.35 -1.46
C SER A 610 24.08 -3.54 -1.07
N GLU A 611 24.04 -2.86 0.07
CA GLU A 611 25.18 -2.12 0.62
C GLU A 611 26.18 -3.03 1.36
N ASN A 612 25.94 -4.36 1.40
CA ASN A 612 26.67 -5.35 2.21
C ASN A 612 26.69 -5.04 3.72
N VAL A 613 25.76 -4.21 4.19
CA VAL A 613 25.61 -3.87 5.61
C VAL A 613 24.86 -4.98 6.35
N LEU A 614 23.84 -5.57 5.73
CA LEU A 614 23.11 -6.70 6.27
C LEU A 614 23.38 -7.92 5.38
N ALA A 615 23.97 -8.98 5.93
CA ALA A 615 24.44 -10.13 5.17
C ALA A 615 24.08 -11.46 5.85
N SER A 616 24.35 -12.57 5.16
CA SER A 616 24.30 -13.92 5.74
C SER A 616 25.50 -14.71 5.24
N ASP A 617 25.96 -15.65 6.06
CA ASP A 617 27.04 -16.57 5.71
C ASP A 617 26.57 -17.77 4.86
N SER A 618 25.26 -17.92 4.63
CA SER A 618 24.68 -19.07 3.92
C SER A 618 24.15 -18.71 2.53
N ALA A 619 24.53 -19.49 1.52
CA ALA A 619 24.02 -19.35 0.15
C ALA A 619 22.47 -19.45 0.08
N HIS A 620 21.86 -20.33 0.89
CA HIS A 620 20.40 -20.46 0.96
C HIS A 620 19.74 -19.20 1.54
N ALA A 621 20.43 -18.50 2.44
CA ALA A 621 19.92 -17.26 3.01
C ALA A 621 19.99 -16.11 2.01
N GLU A 622 21.09 -15.99 1.25
CA GLU A 622 21.20 -15.01 0.17
C GLU A 622 20.09 -15.16 -0.88
N GLU A 623 19.74 -16.41 -1.23
CA GLU A 623 18.63 -16.72 -2.12
C GLU A 623 17.28 -16.29 -1.53
N VAL A 624 16.98 -16.65 -0.28
CA VAL A 624 15.76 -16.22 0.43
C VAL A 624 15.65 -14.69 0.50
N LEU A 625 16.77 -14.00 0.73
CA LEU A 625 16.83 -12.54 0.77
C LEU A 625 16.58 -11.92 -0.61
N THR A 626 17.17 -12.50 -1.65
CA THR A 626 16.95 -12.09 -3.05
C THR A 626 15.49 -12.26 -3.44
N ILE A 627 14.87 -13.39 -3.07
CA ILE A 627 13.45 -13.65 -3.27
C ILE A 627 12.60 -12.62 -2.51
N ALA A 628 12.88 -12.39 -1.22
CA ALA A 628 12.16 -11.42 -0.41
C ALA A 628 12.19 -10.01 -1.02
N ARG A 629 13.33 -9.60 -1.60
CA ARG A 629 13.48 -8.35 -2.35
C ARG A 629 12.59 -8.31 -3.60
N LYS A 630 12.64 -9.36 -4.43
CA LYS A 630 11.80 -9.47 -5.63
C LYS A 630 10.30 -9.38 -5.29
N LEU A 631 9.87 -10.02 -4.20
CA LEU A 631 8.47 -10.04 -3.78
C LEU A 631 8.02 -8.78 -3.04
N SER A 632 8.95 -7.94 -2.55
CA SER A 632 8.61 -6.78 -1.71
C SER A 632 7.68 -5.78 -2.41
N TYR A 633 7.94 -5.47 -3.69
CA TYR A 633 7.06 -4.56 -4.43
C TYR A 633 5.65 -5.14 -4.57
N TRP A 634 5.55 -6.41 -4.98
CA TRP A 634 4.26 -7.08 -5.16
C TRP A 634 3.51 -7.16 -3.84
N ARG A 635 4.11 -7.67 -2.75
CA ARG A 635 3.46 -7.76 -1.42
C ARG A 635 2.83 -6.44 -0.95
N ASN A 636 3.50 -5.31 -1.21
CA ASN A 636 3.03 -4.01 -0.76
C ASN A 636 1.94 -3.40 -1.65
N ASN A 637 1.93 -3.73 -2.95
CA ASN A 637 1.03 -3.11 -3.92
C ASN A 637 -0.03 -4.06 -4.48
N ARG A 638 0.10 -5.38 -4.26
CA ARG A 638 -0.76 -6.45 -4.79
C ARG A 638 -2.23 -6.16 -4.55
N ASN A 639 -2.63 -5.93 -3.29
CA ASN A 639 -4.02 -5.64 -2.98
C ASN A 639 -4.50 -4.37 -3.70
N ARG A 640 -3.69 -3.30 -3.73
CA ARG A 640 -4.05 -2.05 -4.42
C ARG A 640 -4.21 -2.21 -5.93
N ILE A 641 -3.42 -3.07 -6.55
CA ILE A 641 -3.49 -3.36 -7.99
C ILE A 641 -4.71 -4.25 -8.28
N LEU A 642 -4.92 -5.31 -7.50
CA LEU A 642 -6.06 -6.21 -7.64
C LEU A 642 -7.39 -5.53 -7.31
N GLU A 643 -7.37 -4.54 -6.42
CA GLU A 643 -8.55 -3.77 -6.03
C GLU A 643 -8.91 -2.63 -7.00
N GLN A 644 -8.21 -2.47 -8.12
CA GLN A 644 -8.60 -1.46 -9.10
C GLN A 644 -9.96 -1.80 -9.73
N MET A 645 -10.78 -0.78 -9.96
CA MET A 645 -12.05 -0.93 -10.67
C MET A 645 -11.80 -0.86 -12.18
N ILE A 646 -12.28 -1.87 -12.91
CA ILE A 646 -12.04 -2.02 -14.35
C ILE A 646 -13.38 -2.07 -15.08
N GLY A 647 -13.55 -1.18 -16.05
CA GLY A 647 -14.66 -1.20 -17.00
C GLY A 647 -14.22 -1.81 -18.33
N TRP A 648 -14.97 -2.80 -18.82
CA TRP A 648 -14.73 -3.42 -20.13
C TRP A 648 -15.73 -2.90 -21.15
N LEU A 649 -15.23 -2.30 -22.23
CA LEU A 649 -16.05 -1.91 -23.37
C LEU A 649 -16.43 -3.15 -24.19
N PRO A 650 -17.72 -3.40 -24.46
CA PRO A 650 -18.14 -4.42 -25.40
C PRO A 650 -17.66 -4.07 -26.82
N GLU A 651 -17.48 -5.08 -27.66
CA GLU A 651 -17.01 -4.91 -29.04
C GLU A 651 -17.91 -3.97 -29.87
N GLU A 652 -19.21 -3.94 -29.56
CA GLU A 652 -20.20 -3.06 -30.18
C GLU A 652 -19.94 -1.57 -29.92
N HIS A 653 -19.27 -1.24 -28.82
CA HIS A 653 -18.95 0.13 -28.45
C HIS A 653 -17.59 0.57 -29.01
N LEU A 654 -16.64 -0.35 -29.20
CA LEU A 654 -15.31 0.00 -29.70
C LEU A 654 -15.37 0.75 -31.04
N PRO A 655 -14.49 1.73 -31.29
CA PRO A 655 -14.31 2.33 -32.61
C PRO A 655 -14.09 1.24 -33.66
N LYS A 656 -14.65 1.44 -34.87
CA LYS A 656 -14.54 0.44 -35.96
C LYS A 656 -13.09 0.01 -36.24
N GLU A 657 -12.14 0.92 -36.06
CA GLU A 657 -10.70 0.71 -36.24
C GLU A 657 -10.09 -0.26 -35.22
N LEU A 658 -10.72 -0.42 -34.05
CA LEU A 658 -10.28 -1.29 -32.95
C LEU A 658 -11.09 -2.58 -32.86
N ARG A 659 -12.14 -2.76 -33.67
CA ARG A 659 -12.88 -4.01 -33.76
C ARG A 659 -12.02 -5.01 -34.54
N ASN A 660 -11.64 -6.13 -33.91
CA ASN A 660 -10.71 -7.17 -34.41
C ASN A 660 -9.19 -6.92 -34.26
N ALA A 661 -8.76 -6.01 -33.38
CA ALA A 661 -7.33 -5.79 -33.09
C ALA A 661 -6.77 -6.71 -32.00
#